data_AF-A0A7K1B8F4-F1
#
_entry.id   AF-A0A7K1B8F4-F1
#
_cell.length_a   1.000
_cell.length_b   1.000
_cell.length_c   1.000
_cell.angle_alpha   90.00
_cell.angle_beta   90.00
_cell.angle_gamma   90.00
#
_symmetry.space_group_name_H-M   'P 1'
#
loop_
_entity.id
_entity.type
_entity.pdbx_description
1 polymer ?
#
loop_
_entity_poly.entity_id
_entity_poly.type
_entity_poly.pdbx_seq_one_letter_code
_entity_poly.pdbx_strand_id
1 'polypeptide(L)'
;MTGPAGVPGAIDELLADVERFRMAGLATGLTALVGALGLDAGAPPEVRSLVAEQADQVAQRVDRIRHLTPTVRATLAAAGVPAVVVKGAAVVEGMWPMPSARPMSDVDVIVPSDHRAQAAAALVRAGLRPFGSSTTEDTFLAWGDGSAGRLDGESVEHNGRVEVHPGWREGLHGYAVEGLDLLAIAMPDGDLPGTLQLPIAALTAHVIGHLSSTVVRAEVRAVNVLDVVWCARAPGFDWDDVARHLVACDPRLTGPGLWALARAGGGGGVDGRGVDGRGVALNVPVELVECEVARLPAAARRRLAAADLGDVLRDPSSRTTGAWRQAFACELAERRAVVAQMGGSVRARIRRGRPQPLDPLPLRVVMVMPPVTGDDAAGALARWPTLVRTVRAVHADGRATVTVVGRTSRTQPMHHEAEGAEWWWEPDDAALVDRVLASRPDVVHVHGTGFVRLLARLGRSLPRHVALCVQHHGEPAPLGRRLALRRAAHRMVARRVDVAMFTGAGHGQAAPFRRAGVVARRTAVADVVEAGSLLPDDVGGTAVTLPGSPAILWVGRLVPGKDPLAAVDVLAALDELTAAGTEGRGSPHLHLLATDRTLERDLRSRIAADPHLVDRVHLHDPVAPGAMASWYRAADVLLSTSRGEGSGYAVIEALTLGLPVVMTDLPSHRRLVEGAPSADLFRRGDAAAAAVAIRRLVAARPGGSAASVVAWPAVVDQLVGAWSIGVTRCLRGVRLR
;
A
#
# COMPACT_ATOMS: atom_id res chain seq x y z
N MET A 1 49.10 10.29 -14.94
CA MET A 1 47.95 11.22 -15.05
C MET A 1 47.71 11.83 -13.69
N THR A 2 47.91 13.14 -13.58
CA THR A 2 47.68 13.94 -12.37
C THR A 2 46.17 14.05 -12.12
N GLY A 3 45.66 13.31 -11.13
CA GLY A 3 44.28 13.41 -10.65
C GLY A 3 44.03 14.70 -9.84
N PRO A 4 42.75 15.06 -9.60
CA PRO A 4 42.38 16.31 -8.94
C PRO A 4 42.96 16.36 -7.52
N ALA A 5 43.70 17.44 -7.24
CA ALA A 5 44.36 17.70 -5.98
C ALA A 5 43.34 17.94 -4.86
N GLY A 6 43.41 17.16 -3.77
CA GLY A 6 42.65 17.44 -2.54
C GLY A 6 42.37 16.27 -1.59
N VAL A 7 42.64 15.01 -1.96
CA VAL A 7 42.28 13.83 -1.12
C VAL A 7 43.43 12.82 -0.81
N PRO A 8 44.74 13.15 -0.71
CA PRO A 8 45.72 12.11 -0.36
C PRO A 8 45.68 11.70 1.13
N GLY A 9 45.68 12.67 2.06
CA GLY A 9 45.94 12.38 3.48
C GLY A 9 44.83 11.59 4.21
N ALA A 10 43.57 11.81 3.83
CA ALA A 10 42.42 11.26 4.53
C ALA A 10 42.11 9.78 4.19
N ILE A 11 42.67 9.30 3.07
CA ILE A 11 42.61 7.93 2.61
C ILE A 11 43.78 7.17 3.22
N ASP A 12 45.01 7.68 3.09
CA ASP A 12 46.23 7.02 3.60
C ASP A 12 46.20 6.73 5.12
N GLU A 13 45.53 7.56 5.93
CA GLU A 13 45.29 7.30 7.36
C GLU A 13 44.26 6.19 7.62
N LEU A 14 43.26 6.04 6.75
CA LEU A 14 42.32 4.92 6.76
C LEU A 14 43.04 3.62 6.34
N LEU A 15 44.13 3.75 5.56
CA LEU A 15 44.90 2.63 5.03
C LEU A 15 45.83 1.94 6.05
N ALA A 16 46.14 2.58 7.17
CA ALA A 16 47.11 2.03 8.13
C ALA A 16 46.58 0.85 8.98
N ASP A 17 45.26 0.71 9.13
CA ASP A 17 44.60 -0.43 9.82
C ASP A 17 44.04 -1.50 8.85
N VAL A 18 44.42 -1.39 7.57
CA VAL A 18 43.85 -2.17 6.47
C VAL A 18 44.16 -3.65 6.54
N GLU A 19 45.14 -4.15 7.30
CA GLU A 19 45.40 -5.59 7.31
C GLU A 19 44.34 -6.39 8.11
N ARG A 20 43.75 -5.78 9.15
CA ARG A 20 42.56 -6.30 9.85
C ARG A 20 41.27 -6.05 9.06
N PHE A 21 41.18 -4.91 8.36
CA PHE A 21 40.04 -4.58 7.49
C PHE A 21 40.09 -5.22 6.09
N ARG A 22 41.23 -5.78 5.65
CA ARG A 22 41.40 -6.41 4.32
C ARG A 22 40.62 -7.72 4.25
N MET A 23 40.76 -8.54 5.28
CA MET A 23 40.08 -9.83 5.37
C MET A 23 38.60 -9.68 5.76
N ALA A 24 38.26 -8.64 6.53
CA ALA A 24 36.87 -8.30 6.86
C ALA A 24 36.16 -7.57 5.70
N GLY A 25 36.83 -6.69 4.96
CA GLY A 25 36.24 -5.83 3.91
C GLY A 25 35.77 -6.62 2.68
N LEU A 26 36.50 -7.68 2.33
CA LEU A 26 36.07 -8.68 1.33
C LEU A 26 34.82 -9.46 1.77
N ALA A 27 34.52 -9.50 3.08
CA ALA A 27 33.38 -10.23 3.66
C ALA A 27 32.24 -9.31 4.19
N THR A 28 32.44 -7.99 4.26
CA THR A 28 31.53 -7.05 4.97
C THR A 28 31.04 -5.89 4.10
N GLY A 29 31.24 -5.98 2.78
CA GLY A 29 30.65 -5.06 1.82
C GLY A 29 31.44 -3.77 1.61
N LEU A 30 32.77 -3.81 1.51
CA LEU A 30 33.58 -2.67 1.04
C LEU A 30 34.46 -3.02 -0.16
N THR A 31 34.23 -4.18 -0.79
CA THR A 31 35.02 -4.70 -1.90
C THR A 31 35.13 -3.69 -3.07
N ALA A 32 34.05 -3.00 -3.41
CA ALA A 32 34.07 -1.98 -4.46
C ALA A 32 34.95 -0.77 -4.11
N LEU A 33 34.95 -0.34 -2.84
CA LEU A 33 35.80 0.75 -2.35
C LEU A 33 37.28 0.36 -2.33
N VAL A 34 37.58 -0.88 -1.95
CA VAL A 34 38.94 -1.44 -2.03
C VAL A 34 39.49 -1.35 -3.46
N GLY A 35 38.68 -1.74 -4.45
CA GLY A 35 39.05 -1.64 -5.86
C GLY A 35 39.18 -0.20 -6.35
N ALA A 36 38.23 0.68 -6.01
CA ALA A 36 38.26 2.09 -6.39
C ALA A 36 39.50 2.83 -5.84
N LEU A 37 40.01 2.40 -4.69
CA LEU A 37 41.24 2.91 -4.07
C LEU A 37 42.52 2.18 -4.50
N GLY A 38 42.42 1.11 -5.30
CA GLY A 38 43.57 0.32 -5.77
C GLY A 38 44.28 -0.49 -4.67
N LEU A 39 43.59 -0.83 -3.58
CA LEU A 39 44.18 -1.49 -2.41
C LEU A 39 44.34 -3.01 -2.58
N ASP A 40 43.78 -3.54 -3.67
CA ASP A 40 43.98 -4.90 -4.14
C ASP A 40 45.27 -5.06 -4.95
N ALA A 41 46.04 -3.98 -5.16
CA ALA A 41 47.37 -4.03 -5.76
C ALA A 41 48.28 -5.00 -4.97
N GLY A 42 48.62 -6.13 -5.58
CA GLY A 42 49.41 -7.22 -4.99
C GLY A 42 48.62 -8.42 -4.47
N ALA A 43 47.28 -8.39 -4.47
CA ALA A 43 46.46 -9.57 -4.16
C ALA A 43 46.50 -10.61 -5.30
N PRO A 44 46.19 -11.90 -5.07
CA PRO A 44 46.12 -12.91 -6.13
C PRO A 44 45.18 -12.52 -7.29
N PRO A 45 45.43 -12.95 -8.54
CA PRO A 45 44.59 -12.62 -9.69
C PRO A 45 43.09 -12.88 -9.47
N GLU A 46 42.75 -13.96 -8.77
CA GLU A 46 41.37 -14.35 -8.46
C GLU A 46 40.68 -13.33 -7.55
N VAL A 47 41.42 -12.77 -6.58
CA VAL A 47 40.91 -11.74 -5.66
C VAL A 47 40.73 -10.42 -6.41
N ARG A 48 41.67 -10.06 -7.29
CA ARG A 48 41.54 -8.84 -8.10
C ARG A 48 40.36 -8.93 -9.08
N SER A 49 40.13 -10.10 -9.68
CA SER A 49 38.95 -10.34 -10.52
C SER A 49 37.65 -10.20 -9.73
N LEU A 50 37.58 -10.76 -8.51
CA LEU A 50 36.43 -10.57 -7.63
C LEU A 50 36.22 -9.09 -7.25
N VAL A 51 37.30 -8.37 -6.96
CA VAL A 51 37.24 -6.94 -6.62
C VAL A 51 36.71 -6.12 -7.79
N ALA A 52 37.19 -6.37 -9.01
CA ALA A 52 36.71 -5.71 -10.22
C ALA A 52 35.23 -6.03 -10.50
N GLU A 53 34.83 -7.30 -10.40
CA GLU A 53 33.43 -7.71 -10.55
C GLU A 53 32.54 -6.98 -9.53
N GLN A 54 32.94 -6.93 -8.27
CA GLN A 54 32.16 -6.25 -7.23
C GLN A 54 32.12 -4.73 -7.41
N ALA A 55 33.19 -4.11 -7.89
CA ALA A 55 33.20 -2.68 -8.22
C ALA A 55 32.15 -2.37 -9.30
N ASP A 56 32.11 -3.17 -10.38
CA ASP A 56 31.14 -3.00 -11.45
C ASP A 56 29.70 -3.23 -10.98
N GLN A 57 29.46 -4.30 -10.22
CA GLN A 57 28.12 -4.63 -9.70
C GLN A 57 27.59 -3.56 -8.73
N VAL A 58 28.44 -3.06 -7.81
CA VAL A 58 28.07 -1.99 -6.88
C VAL A 58 27.81 -0.69 -7.62
N ALA A 59 28.67 -0.31 -8.58
CA ALA A 59 28.48 0.92 -9.36
C ALA A 59 27.14 0.93 -10.10
N GLN A 60 26.81 -0.15 -10.81
CA GLN A 60 25.53 -0.27 -11.53
C GLN A 60 24.33 -0.19 -10.58
N ARG A 61 24.42 -0.83 -9.40
CA ARG A 61 23.33 -0.80 -8.42
C ARG A 61 23.15 0.57 -7.79
N VAL A 62 24.25 1.22 -7.41
CA VAL A 62 24.26 2.60 -6.93
C VAL A 62 23.57 3.51 -7.92
N ASP A 63 23.90 3.39 -9.22
CA ASP A 63 23.26 4.18 -10.25
C ASP A 63 21.75 3.92 -10.32
N ARG A 64 21.29 2.66 -10.29
CA ARG A 64 19.85 2.35 -10.25
C ARG A 64 19.15 2.97 -9.03
N ILE A 65 19.76 2.89 -7.84
CA ILE A 65 19.21 3.46 -6.61
C ILE A 65 19.16 4.99 -6.68
N ARG A 66 20.19 5.63 -7.26
CA ARG A 66 20.23 7.08 -7.48
C ARG A 66 19.15 7.55 -8.47
N HIS A 67 18.76 6.71 -9.45
CA HIS A 67 17.63 7.00 -10.33
C HIS A 67 16.27 6.71 -9.67
N LEU A 68 16.20 5.68 -8.81
CA LEU A 68 14.98 5.31 -8.10
C LEU A 68 14.61 6.36 -7.03
N THR A 69 15.59 6.92 -6.33
CA THR A 69 15.37 7.81 -5.19
C THR A 69 14.53 9.06 -5.55
N PRO A 70 14.83 9.82 -6.62
CA PRO A 70 13.97 10.92 -7.06
C PRO A 70 12.56 10.47 -7.45
N THR A 71 12.42 9.28 -8.04
CA THR A 71 11.12 8.71 -8.44
C THR A 71 10.25 8.40 -7.22
N VAL A 72 10.83 7.79 -6.18
CA VAL A 72 10.16 7.52 -4.89
C VAL A 72 9.72 8.83 -4.23
N ARG A 73 10.60 9.83 -4.17
CA ARG A 73 10.30 11.15 -3.60
C ARG A 73 9.16 11.83 -4.35
N ALA A 74 9.21 11.87 -5.68
CA ALA A 74 8.18 12.46 -6.52
C ALA A 74 6.83 11.75 -6.35
N THR A 75 6.83 10.41 -6.26
CA THR A 75 5.63 9.60 -6.03
C THR A 75 4.97 9.94 -4.69
N LEU A 76 5.75 10.03 -3.63
CA LEU A 76 5.23 10.35 -2.30
C LEU A 76 4.74 11.81 -2.24
N ALA A 77 5.49 12.75 -2.83
CA ALA A 77 5.08 14.15 -2.92
C ALA A 77 3.77 14.34 -3.71
N ALA A 78 3.62 13.68 -4.87
CA ALA A 78 2.40 13.71 -5.67
C ALA A 78 1.20 13.11 -4.92
N ALA A 79 1.45 12.19 -4.00
CA ALA A 79 0.43 11.64 -3.11
C ALA A 79 0.16 12.51 -1.88
N GLY A 80 0.82 13.66 -1.71
CA GLY A 80 0.69 14.50 -0.52
C GLY A 80 1.30 13.88 0.75
N VAL A 81 2.30 13.01 0.60
CA VAL A 81 3.00 12.36 1.71
C VAL A 81 4.35 13.04 1.93
N PRO A 82 4.57 13.71 3.09
CA PRO A 82 5.89 14.19 3.47
C PRO A 82 6.85 13.01 3.63
N ALA A 83 8.04 13.11 3.07
CA ALA A 83 9.03 12.04 3.13
C ALA A 83 10.46 12.58 3.16
N VAL A 84 11.29 12.00 4.05
CA VAL A 84 12.72 12.29 4.15
C VAL A 84 13.49 11.02 3.79
N VAL A 85 14.37 11.13 2.80
CA VAL A 85 15.31 10.04 2.47
C VAL A 85 16.42 10.04 3.50
N VAL A 86 16.80 8.86 3.98
CA VAL A 86 17.84 8.69 5.00
C VAL A 86 18.85 7.62 4.60
N LYS A 87 19.95 7.51 5.36
CA LYS A 87 21.03 6.52 5.18
C LYS A 87 21.51 6.49 3.73
N GLY A 88 21.82 5.31 3.18
CA GLY A 88 22.36 5.05 1.85
C GLY A 88 22.25 6.17 0.84
N ALA A 89 21.05 6.35 0.30
CA ALA A 89 20.79 7.33 -0.73
C ALA A 89 21.03 8.78 -0.27
N ALA A 90 20.72 9.12 0.99
CA ALA A 90 20.98 10.46 1.55
C ALA A 90 22.47 10.76 1.74
N VAL A 91 23.27 9.75 2.11
CA VAL A 91 24.71 9.91 2.39
C VAL A 91 25.53 9.90 1.08
N VAL A 92 25.07 9.20 0.04
CA VAL A 92 25.74 9.19 -1.28
C VAL A 92 25.56 10.49 -2.04
N GLU A 93 24.48 11.23 -1.79
CA GLU A 93 24.29 12.58 -2.31
C GLU A 93 25.22 13.58 -1.57
N GLY A 94 26.48 13.66 -2.00
CA GLY A 94 27.38 14.76 -1.64
C GLY A 94 28.34 14.52 -0.47
N MET A 95 28.25 13.41 0.27
CA MET A 95 29.18 13.11 1.38
C MET A 95 30.27 12.10 1.00
N TRP A 96 29.94 11.09 0.21
CA TRP A 96 30.93 10.13 -0.27
C TRP A 96 31.74 10.68 -1.44
N PRO A 97 33.09 10.61 -1.42
CA PRO A 97 33.94 11.09 -2.50
C PRO A 97 33.82 10.21 -3.76
N MET A 98 33.46 8.94 -3.59
CA MET A 98 33.24 7.98 -4.67
C MET A 98 31.86 7.33 -4.53
N PRO A 99 30.78 8.00 -4.98
CA PRO A 99 29.42 7.50 -4.89
C PRO A 99 29.25 6.06 -5.37
N SER A 100 29.84 5.72 -6.53
CA SER A 100 29.79 4.39 -7.16
C SER A 100 30.44 3.28 -6.35
N ALA A 101 31.23 3.63 -5.32
CA ALA A 101 31.92 2.67 -4.47
C ALA A 101 31.20 2.41 -3.14
N ARG A 102 30.12 3.14 -2.81
CA ARG A 102 29.31 2.88 -1.61
C ARG A 102 28.26 1.81 -1.91
N PRO A 103 28.32 0.61 -1.30
CA PRO A 103 27.24 -0.34 -1.43
C PRO A 103 26.00 0.13 -0.67
N MET A 104 24.86 0.12 -1.37
CA MET A 104 23.49 0.24 -0.85
C MET A 104 22.59 -0.68 -1.64
N SER A 105 21.59 -1.26 -1.00
CA SER A 105 20.59 -2.15 -1.62
C SER A 105 19.18 -1.57 -1.60
N ASP A 106 19.00 -0.45 -0.94
CA ASP A 106 17.72 0.06 -0.50
C ASP A 106 17.66 1.59 -0.56
N VAL A 107 16.41 2.07 -0.64
CA VAL A 107 16.05 3.46 -0.40
C VAL A 107 15.22 3.50 0.89
N ASP A 108 15.81 3.97 1.99
CA ASP A 108 15.11 4.23 3.24
C ASP A 108 14.41 5.59 3.19
N VAL A 109 13.11 5.62 3.48
CA VAL A 109 12.33 6.86 3.62
C VAL A 109 11.57 6.89 4.93
N ILE A 110 11.68 8.01 5.65
CA ILE A 110 10.87 8.30 6.84
C ILE A 110 9.62 9.08 6.41
N VAL A 111 8.45 8.60 6.82
CA VAL A 111 7.13 9.25 6.59
C VAL A 111 6.36 9.41 7.91
N PRO A 112 5.39 10.35 8.00
CA PRO A 112 4.51 10.43 9.16
C PRO A 112 3.78 9.11 9.40
N SER A 113 3.64 8.72 10.68
CA SER A 113 3.04 7.43 11.06
C SER A 113 1.60 7.25 10.57
N ASP A 114 0.84 8.34 10.50
CA ASP A 114 -0.54 8.40 10.00
C ASP A 114 -0.61 8.35 8.45
N HIS A 115 0.45 8.72 7.76
CA HIS A 115 0.58 8.66 6.30
C HIS A 115 1.15 7.33 5.79
N ARG A 116 1.58 6.42 6.67
CA ARG A 116 2.14 5.10 6.32
C ARG A 116 1.32 4.34 5.26
N ALA A 117 -0.01 4.27 5.45
CA ALA A 117 -0.88 3.56 4.51
C ALA A 117 -1.02 4.28 3.15
N GLN A 118 -0.98 5.61 3.15
CA GLN A 118 -1.03 6.44 1.96
C GLN A 118 0.27 6.34 1.16
N ALA A 119 1.42 6.32 1.86
CA ALA A 119 2.73 6.07 1.28
C ALA A 119 2.79 4.70 0.60
N ALA A 120 2.34 3.65 1.30
CA ALA A 120 2.26 2.30 0.75
C ALA A 120 1.38 2.25 -0.52
N ALA A 121 0.19 2.85 -0.47
CA ALA A 121 -0.70 2.91 -1.63
C ALA A 121 -0.08 3.67 -2.81
N ALA A 122 0.64 4.77 -2.55
CA ALA A 122 1.30 5.56 -3.57
C ALA A 122 2.40 4.79 -4.29
N LEU A 123 3.27 4.10 -3.54
CA LEU A 123 4.36 3.30 -4.11
C LEU A 123 3.83 2.11 -4.91
N VAL A 124 2.76 1.45 -4.44
CA VAL A 124 2.11 0.37 -5.20
C VAL A 124 1.52 0.89 -6.50
N ARG A 125 0.85 2.05 -6.49
CA ARG A 125 0.34 2.68 -7.72
C ARG A 125 1.45 3.07 -8.70
N ALA A 126 2.64 3.39 -8.20
CA ALA A 126 3.81 3.66 -9.02
C ALA A 126 4.52 2.40 -9.54
N GLY A 127 3.96 1.21 -9.29
CA GLY A 127 4.46 -0.06 -9.81
C GLY A 127 5.44 -0.80 -8.90
N LEU A 128 5.66 -0.34 -7.67
CA LEU A 128 6.51 -1.06 -6.71
C LEU A 128 5.71 -2.20 -6.06
N ARG A 129 6.32 -3.39 -6.00
CA ARG A 129 5.69 -4.60 -5.47
C ARG A 129 5.82 -4.66 -3.95
N PRO A 130 4.73 -4.81 -3.17
CA PRO A 130 4.82 -5.05 -1.73
C PRO A 130 5.64 -6.30 -1.43
N PHE A 131 6.53 -6.22 -0.46
CA PHE A 131 7.43 -7.32 -0.10
C PHE A 131 7.36 -7.69 1.37
N GLY A 132 7.27 -6.70 2.26
CA GLY A 132 7.25 -6.93 3.70
C GLY A 132 6.55 -5.83 4.44
N SER A 133 6.07 -6.14 5.64
CA SER A 133 5.53 -5.14 6.57
C SER A 133 5.88 -5.57 7.99
N SER A 134 6.48 -4.66 8.73
CA SER A 134 6.91 -4.85 10.11
C SER A 134 6.33 -3.74 11.00
N THR A 135 6.69 -3.73 12.28
CA THR A 135 6.35 -2.61 13.15
C THR A 135 7.19 -1.37 12.86
N THR A 136 8.34 -1.52 12.19
CA THR A 136 9.32 -0.45 11.94
C THR A 136 9.35 0.04 10.50
N GLU A 137 8.91 -0.76 9.52
CA GLU A 137 8.77 -0.34 8.12
C GLU A 137 7.74 -1.13 7.31
N ASP A 138 7.41 -0.61 6.14
CA ASP A 138 6.87 -1.36 5.00
C ASP A 138 7.94 -1.44 3.89
N THR A 139 8.20 -2.63 3.37
CA THR A 139 9.20 -2.87 2.33
C THR A 139 8.54 -3.14 0.99
N PHE A 140 9.02 -2.47 -0.06
CA PHE A 140 8.59 -2.65 -1.44
C PHE A 140 9.78 -3.00 -2.33
N LEU A 141 9.52 -3.60 -3.48
CA LEU A 141 10.53 -3.92 -4.50
C LEU A 141 10.23 -3.14 -5.77
N ALA A 142 11.20 -2.33 -6.20
CA ALA A 142 11.23 -1.72 -7.53
C ALA A 142 11.72 -2.71 -8.60
N TRP A 143 12.58 -3.67 -8.21
CA TRP A 143 12.98 -4.81 -9.04
C TRP A 143 13.47 -5.98 -8.17
N GLY A 144 13.71 -7.12 -8.82
CA GLY A 144 14.21 -8.33 -8.18
C GLY A 144 13.13 -9.13 -7.45
N ASP A 145 13.55 -10.26 -6.90
CA ASP A 145 12.68 -11.22 -6.22
C ASP A 145 12.61 -11.02 -4.69
N GLY A 146 13.49 -10.17 -4.15
CA GLY A 146 13.63 -9.90 -2.72
C GLY A 146 14.55 -10.86 -1.96
N SER A 147 15.21 -11.79 -2.67
CA SER A 147 16.23 -12.68 -2.13
C SER A 147 17.45 -11.91 -1.61
N ALA A 148 18.22 -12.55 -0.72
CA ALA A 148 19.29 -11.91 0.05
C ALA A 148 20.67 -11.92 -0.64
N GLY A 149 20.75 -12.00 -1.98
CA GLY A 149 22.05 -11.95 -2.65
C GLY A 149 22.93 -13.18 -2.48
N ARG A 150 24.08 -13.16 -3.14
CA ARG A 150 25.21 -14.00 -2.74
C ARG A 150 25.88 -13.37 -1.51
N LEU A 151 26.54 -14.18 -0.70
CA LEU A 151 27.22 -13.74 0.54
C LEU A 151 28.61 -13.15 0.28
N ASP A 152 29.16 -13.37 -0.91
CA ASP A 152 30.50 -12.94 -1.36
C ASP A 152 30.46 -11.67 -2.23
N GLY A 153 29.27 -11.11 -2.43
CA GLY A 153 29.05 -10.00 -3.33
C GLY A 153 27.59 -9.80 -3.68
N GLU A 154 27.17 -8.54 -3.75
CA GLU A 154 25.78 -8.19 -4.00
C GLU A 154 25.61 -7.85 -5.49
N SER A 155 24.90 -8.68 -6.25
CA SER A 155 24.68 -8.51 -7.70
C SER A 155 23.71 -7.36 -8.03
N VAL A 156 23.84 -6.76 -9.22
CA VAL A 156 22.96 -5.72 -9.79
C VAL A 156 21.50 -6.16 -9.93
N GLU A 157 21.26 -7.46 -10.09
CA GLU A 157 19.93 -8.04 -10.20
C GLU A 157 19.23 -8.16 -8.83
N HIS A 158 19.95 -7.93 -7.73
CA HIS A 158 19.42 -8.11 -6.38
C HIS A 158 18.69 -6.86 -5.86
N ASN A 159 17.51 -7.18 -5.32
CA ASN A 159 16.53 -6.41 -4.55
C ASN A 159 16.64 -4.87 -4.56
N GLY A 160 15.99 -4.19 -5.51
CA GLY A 160 15.78 -2.74 -5.43
C GLY A 160 14.74 -2.37 -4.38
N ARG A 161 15.10 -2.44 -3.10
CA ARG A 161 14.17 -2.23 -1.99
C ARG A 161 13.87 -0.76 -1.77
N VAL A 162 12.63 -0.48 -1.42
CA VAL A 162 12.20 0.81 -0.87
C VAL A 162 11.57 0.53 0.48
N GLU A 163 12.15 1.07 1.54
CA GLU A 163 11.74 0.85 2.92
C GLU A 163 11.09 2.12 3.47
N VAL A 164 9.80 2.03 3.79
CA VAL A 164 8.97 3.14 4.29
C VAL A 164 8.81 3.01 5.79
N HIS A 165 9.48 3.89 6.54
CA HIS A 165 9.47 3.90 7.99
C HIS A 165 8.45 4.93 8.53
N PRO A 166 7.44 4.51 9.32
CA PRO A 166 6.55 5.43 10.03
C PRO A 166 7.26 6.09 11.22
N GLY A 167 7.97 7.20 10.95
CA GLY A 167 8.92 7.80 11.88
C GLY A 167 10.21 6.99 12.01
N TRP A 168 11.22 7.55 12.70
CA TRP A 168 12.48 6.84 12.92
C TRP A 168 12.33 5.82 14.06
N ARG A 169 12.25 4.54 13.70
CA ARG A 169 12.12 3.41 14.64
C ARG A 169 13.08 2.29 14.26
N GLU A 170 13.89 1.85 15.20
CA GLU A 170 14.91 0.82 14.97
C GLU A 170 14.58 -0.45 15.75
N GLY A 171 14.58 -1.59 15.06
CA GLY A 171 14.32 -2.91 15.65
C GLY A 171 15.56 -3.45 16.39
N LEU A 172 15.42 -3.76 17.68
CA LEU A 172 16.46 -4.30 18.54
C LEU A 172 15.98 -5.61 19.18
N HIS A 173 16.57 -6.76 18.81
CA HIS A 173 16.36 -8.07 19.48
C HIS A 173 14.91 -8.40 19.92
N GLY A 174 13.93 -8.17 19.06
CA GLY A 174 12.52 -8.48 19.31
C GLY A 174 11.69 -7.34 19.94
N TYR A 175 12.30 -6.20 20.25
CA TYR A 175 11.63 -4.94 20.57
C TYR A 175 12.07 -3.85 19.57
N ALA A 176 11.57 -2.62 19.71
CA ALA A 176 11.97 -1.48 18.89
C ALA A 176 12.15 -0.24 19.76
N VAL A 177 13.02 0.65 19.34
CA VAL A 177 13.29 1.94 19.99
C VAL A 177 13.01 3.07 19.02
N GLU A 178 12.56 4.20 19.56
CA GLU A 178 12.21 5.38 18.77
C GLU A 178 13.39 6.36 18.79
N GLY A 179 13.69 6.94 17.63
CA GLY A 179 14.67 8.01 17.48
C GLY A 179 14.00 9.38 17.50
N LEU A 180 14.73 10.37 16.98
CA LEU A 180 14.27 11.75 16.83
C LEU A 180 13.17 11.90 15.77
N ASP A 181 12.34 12.94 15.90
CA ASP A 181 11.42 13.36 14.84
C ASP A 181 12.17 14.07 13.70
N LEU A 182 12.66 13.27 12.76
CA LEU A 182 13.40 13.75 11.60
C LEU A 182 12.53 14.58 10.64
N LEU A 183 11.21 14.37 10.64
CA LEU A 183 10.29 15.12 9.78
C LEU A 183 10.09 16.54 10.30
N ALA A 184 9.95 16.71 11.62
CA ALA A 184 9.90 18.03 12.25
C ALA A 184 11.18 18.85 12.00
N ILE A 185 12.35 18.18 11.95
CA ILE A 185 13.63 18.85 11.65
C ILE A 185 13.74 19.23 10.18
N ALA A 186 13.28 18.36 9.27
CA ALA A 186 13.29 18.63 7.85
C ALA A 186 12.24 19.67 7.42
N MET A 187 11.19 19.89 8.24
CA MET A 187 10.07 20.81 7.97
C MET A 187 9.74 21.66 9.21
N PRO A 188 10.58 22.64 9.59
CA PRO A 188 10.35 23.43 10.81
C PRO A 188 9.05 24.26 10.76
N ASP A 189 8.61 24.68 9.56
CA ASP A 189 7.42 25.51 9.37
C ASP A 189 6.17 24.72 8.92
N GLY A 190 6.29 23.40 8.71
CA GLY A 190 5.17 22.52 8.35
C GLY A 190 4.66 22.61 6.90
N ASP A 191 5.25 23.47 6.06
CA ASP A 191 4.97 23.49 4.62
C ASP A 191 5.59 22.29 3.90
N LEU A 192 5.00 21.88 2.77
CA LEU A 192 5.46 20.80 1.89
C LEU A 192 6.31 21.35 0.72
N PRO A 193 7.60 21.71 0.90
CA PRO A 193 8.46 21.94 -0.24
C PRO A 193 8.92 20.59 -0.82
N GLY A 194 9.10 20.57 -2.14
CA GLY A 194 9.72 19.46 -2.84
C GLY A 194 11.10 19.15 -2.26
N THR A 195 11.43 17.85 -2.24
CA THR A 195 12.74 17.30 -1.88
C THR A 195 13.30 17.76 -0.51
N LEU A 196 12.74 17.21 0.57
CA LEU A 196 13.29 17.36 1.93
C LEU A 196 14.65 16.66 2.08
N GLN A 197 15.65 17.38 2.60
CA GLN A 197 16.96 16.85 3.02
C GLN A 197 17.20 17.25 4.48
N LEU A 198 17.87 16.38 5.24
CA LEU A 198 18.22 16.68 6.63
C LEU A 198 19.44 17.61 6.69
N PRO A 199 19.48 18.56 7.64
CA PRO A 199 20.73 19.21 8.02
C PRO A 199 21.79 18.17 8.38
N ILE A 200 23.06 18.47 8.09
CA ILE A 200 24.17 17.52 8.27
C ILE A 200 24.24 16.95 9.68
N ALA A 201 23.99 17.76 10.71
CA ALA A 201 23.98 17.31 12.10
C ALA A 201 22.89 16.25 12.37
N ALA A 202 21.67 16.47 11.87
CA ALA A 202 20.56 15.54 12.04
C ALA A 202 20.74 14.25 11.21
N LEU A 203 21.26 14.37 9.99
CA LEU A 203 21.66 13.21 9.18
C LEU A 203 22.74 12.39 9.90
N THR A 204 23.77 13.06 10.44
CA THR A 204 24.84 12.37 11.15
C THR A 204 24.31 11.67 12.41
N ALA A 205 23.45 12.31 13.19
CA ALA A 205 22.83 11.69 14.36
C ALA A 205 22.01 10.44 13.97
N HIS A 206 21.28 10.48 12.85
CA HIS A 206 20.56 9.33 12.33
C HIS A 206 21.49 8.18 11.92
N VAL A 207 22.58 8.48 11.20
CA VAL A 207 23.58 7.48 10.79
C VAL A 207 24.30 6.88 12.02
N ILE A 208 24.63 7.69 13.04
CA ILE A 208 25.16 7.20 14.32
C ILE A 208 24.17 6.27 15.00
N GLY A 209 22.87 6.57 14.95
CA GLY A 209 21.88 5.67 15.53
C GLY A 209 21.66 4.39 14.76
N HIS A 210 21.83 4.41 13.43
CA HIS A 210 21.89 3.18 12.66
C HIS A 210 23.11 2.33 13.04
N LEU A 211 24.30 2.94 13.13
CA LEU A 211 25.50 2.26 13.64
C LEU A 211 25.30 1.72 15.06
N SER A 212 24.65 2.48 15.94
CA SER A 212 24.34 2.02 17.29
C SER A 212 23.44 0.79 17.29
N SER A 213 22.43 0.78 16.42
CA SER A 213 21.53 -0.36 16.27
C SER A 213 22.28 -1.63 15.80
N THR A 214 23.26 -1.48 14.89
CA THR A 214 24.09 -2.61 14.43
C THR A 214 25.07 -3.07 15.51
N VAL A 215 25.61 -2.18 16.34
CA VAL A 215 26.42 -2.56 17.53
C VAL A 215 25.57 -3.36 18.52
N VAL A 216 24.36 -2.90 18.84
CA VAL A 216 23.45 -3.63 19.74
C VAL A 216 23.14 -5.00 19.16
N ARG A 217 22.95 -5.11 17.84
CA ARG A 217 22.73 -6.39 17.15
C ARG A 217 23.98 -7.26 16.97
N ALA A 218 25.17 -6.66 17.11
CA ALA A 218 26.48 -7.19 16.73
C ALA A 218 26.54 -7.59 15.24
N GLU A 219 26.10 -6.67 14.40
CA GLU A 219 26.02 -6.79 12.94
C GLU A 219 26.74 -5.61 12.28
N VAL A 220 27.77 -5.07 12.93
CA VAL A 220 28.47 -3.88 12.44
C VAL A 220 29.18 -4.21 11.15
N ARG A 221 28.85 -3.49 10.08
CA ARG A 221 29.62 -3.50 8.84
C ARG A 221 30.52 -2.27 8.79
N ALA A 222 31.66 -2.41 8.12
CA ALA A 222 32.62 -1.31 7.98
C ALA A 222 32.00 -0.07 7.32
N VAL A 223 31.08 -0.26 6.37
CA VAL A 223 30.31 0.84 5.73
C VAL A 223 29.55 1.70 6.74
N ASN A 224 29.01 1.12 7.83
CA ASN A 224 28.27 1.86 8.85
C ASN A 224 29.15 2.86 9.59
N VAL A 225 30.42 2.50 9.82
CA VAL A 225 31.41 3.38 10.47
C VAL A 225 31.81 4.48 9.49
N LEU A 226 32.09 4.11 8.24
CA LEU A 226 32.53 5.07 7.25
C LEU A 226 31.46 6.10 6.86
N ASP A 227 30.18 5.73 6.86
CA ASP A 227 29.10 6.71 6.65
C ASP A 227 29.19 7.86 7.67
N VAL A 228 29.50 7.57 8.94
CA VAL A 228 29.70 8.60 9.95
C VAL A 228 30.98 9.40 9.68
N VAL A 229 32.07 8.74 9.29
CA VAL A 229 33.33 9.41 8.91
C VAL A 229 33.12 10.44 7.81
N TRP A 230 32.39 10.09 6.76
CA TRP A 230 32.13 11.02 5.66
C TRP A 230 31.15 12.12 6.03
N CYS A 231 30.13 11.84 6.85
CA CYS A 231 29.27 12.90 7.39
C CYS A 231 30.07 13.89 8.25
N ALA A 232 31.00 13.41 9.08
CA ALA A 232 31.86 14.24 9.92
C ALA A 232 32.87 15.10 9.14
N ARG A 233 33.12 14.77 7.88
CA ARG A 233 33.99 15.52 6.96
C ARG A 233 33.21 16.49 6.06
N ALA A 234 31.89 16.50 6.15
CA ALA A 234 31.04 17.35 5.34
C ALA A 234 31.20 18.84 5.71
N PRO A 235 31.05 19.77 4.74
CA PRO A 235 31.05 21.20 5.05
C PRO A 235 29.96 21.57 6.06
N GLY A 236 30.32 22.37 7.07
CA GLY A 236 29.39 22.82 8.11
C GLY A 236 29.07 21.76 9.17
N PHE A 237 29.84 20.68 9.24
CA PHE A 237 29.74 19.70 10.32
C PHE A 237 30.25 20.27 11.66
N ASP A 238 29.48 20.06 12.73
CA ASP A 238 29.84 20.39 14.11
C ASP A 238 29.35 19.29 15.06
N TRP A 239 30.24 18.83 15.95
CA TRP A 239 29.91 17.83 16.96
C TRP A 239 28.92 18.34 18.00
N ASP A 240 28.92 19.63 18.33
CA ASP A 240 27.97 20.20 19.29
C ASP A 240 26.53 20.15 18.74
N ASP A 241 26.36 20.40 17.45
CA ASP A 241 25.06 20.29 16.77
C ASP A 241 24.56 18.85 16.72
N VAL A 242 25.46 17.91 16.44
CA VAL A 242 25.14 16.47 16.49
C VAL A 242 24.75 16.08 17.93
N ALA A 243 25.51 16.52 18.93
CA ALA A 243 25.25 16.22 20.34
C ALA A 243 23.85 16.71 20.76
N ARG A 244 23.42 17.89 20.32
CA ARG A 244 22.05 18.41 20.58
C ARG A 244 20.96 17.46 20.08
N HIS A 245 21.17 16.80 18.94
CA HIS A 245 20.23 15.80 18.42
C HIS A 245 20.33 14.45 19.15
N LEU A 246 21.55 13.99 19.48
CA LEU A 246 21.77 12.71 20.17
C LEU A 246 21.18 12.70 21.59
N VAL A 247 21.27 13.81 22.32
CA VAL A 247 20.69 13.93 23.68
C VAL A 247 19.17 13.67 23.69
N ALA A 248 18.48 14.03 22.60
CA ALA A 248 17.05 13.80 22.46
C ALA A 248 16.68 12.38 21.97
N CYS A 249 17.66 11.56 21.56
CA CYS A 249 17.44 10.19 21.12
C CYS A 249 17.42 9.21 22.30
N ASP A 250 16.84 8.02 22.10
CA ASP A 250 17.06 6.88 22.99
C ASP A 250 18.55 6.54 23.03
N PRO A 251 19.17 6.37 24.22
CA PRO A 251 20.62 6.16 24.33
C PRO A 251 21.11 4.88 23.63
N ARG A 252 20.22 3.92 23.36
CA ARG A 252 20.53 2.70 22.59
C ARG A 252 20.74 2.97 21.10
N LEU A 253 20.34 4.16 20.64
CA LEU A 253 20.60 4.70 19.30
C LEU A 253 21.72 5.76 19.31
N THR A 254 22.54 5.84 20.36
CA THR A 254 23.63 6.84 20.40
C THR A 254 24.92 6.24 20.96
N GLY A 255 24.94 5.90 22.25
CA GLY A 255 26.11 5.44 22.98
C GLY A 255 26.84 4.26 22.35
N PRO A 256 26.15 3.20 21.86
CA PRO A 256 26.82 2.06 21.24
C PRO A 256 27.57 2.43 19.95
N GLY A 257 27.02 3.31 19.12
CA GLY A 257 27.66 3.76 17.89
C GLY A 257 28.85 4.67 18.15
N LEU A 258 28.71 5.62 19.09
CA LEU A 258 29.82 6.46 19.55
C LEU A 258 30.95 5.64 20.17
N TRP A 259 30.63 4.61 20.95
CA TRP A 259 31.59 3.64 21.48
C TRP A 259 32.35 2.91 20.35
N ALA A 260 31.66 2.52 19.28
CA ALA A 260 32.28 1.85 18.15
C ALA A 260 33.20 2.78 17.37
N LEU A 261 32.79 4.04 17.15
CA LEU A 261 33.60 5.07 16.49
C LEU A 261 34.89 5.35 17.27
N ALA A 262 34.79 5.52 18.60
CA ALA A 262 35.94 5.75 19.45
C ALA A 262 36.97 4.59 19.40
N ARG A 263 36.50 3.35 19.30
CA ARG A 263 37.38 2.17 19.19
C ARG A 263 37.92 1.90 17.78
N ALA A 264 37.21 2.32 16.74
CA ALA A 264 37.68 2.22 15.36
C ALA A 264 38.85 3.20 15.08
N GLY A 265 38.96 4.26 15.88
CA GLY A 265 39.98 5.30 15.77
C GLY A 265 41.34 5.00 16.39
N GLY A 266 41.67 3.73 16.71
CA GLY A 266 43.03 3.33 17.14
C GLY A 266 43.61 4.11 18.34
N GLY A 267 43.00 3.99 19.52
CA GLY A 267 43.56 4.52 20.77
C GLY A 267 42.85 3.96 22.00
N GLY A 268 43.60 3.27 22.86
CA GLY A 268 43.09 2.50 23.99
C GLY A 268 42.65 3.30 25.21
N GLY A 269 41.75 2.69 25.99
CA GLY A 269 41.39 3.12 27.36
C GLY A 269 40.68 4.47 27.44
N VAL A 270 40.00 4.71 28.56
CA VAL A 270 39.35 5.99 28.91
C VAL A 270 40.40 7.04 29.31
N ASP A 271 41.69 6.77 29.03
CA ASP A 271 42.83 7.35 29.72
C ASP A 271 43.74 8.17 28.77
N GLY A 272 43.33 8.36 27.52
CA GLY A 272 43.85 9.41 26.64
C GLY A 272 45.31 9.31 26.21
N ARG A 273 45.95 8.12 26.22
CA ARG A 273 47.31 7.94 25.69
C ARG A 273 47.36 6.78 24.70
N GLY A 274 47.31 7.11 23.41
CA GLY A 274 47.52 6.15 22.32
C GLY A 274 48.96 5.68 22.26
N VAL A 275 49.14 4.36 22.15
CA VAL A 275 50.39 3.72 21.76
C VAL A 275 50.40 3.72 20.23
N ASP A 276 51.34 4.45 19.63
CA ASP A 276 51.72 4.43 18.21
C ASP A 276 51.03 5.37 17.21
N GLY A 277 50.15 6.28 17.66
CA GLY A 277 49.80 7.49 16.90
C GLY A 277 49.21 7.30 15.49
N ARG A 278 48.60 6.15 15.20
CA ARG A 278 47.89 5.87 13.94
C ARG A 278 46.54 5.27 14.25
N GLY A 279 45.49 6.08 14.12
CA GLY A 279 44.12 5.67 14.35
C GLY A 279 43.16 6.74 13.82
N VAL A 280 42.06 6.30 13.19
CA VAL A 280 41.14 7.15 12.40
C VAL A 280 40.70 8.42 13.14
N ALA A 281 41.15 9.57 12.63
CA ALA A 281 40.88 10.91 13.14
C ALA A 281 39.42 11.36 12.88
N LEU A 282 38.49 10.86 13.68
CA LEU A 282 37.12 11.42 13.75
C LEU A 282 37.00 12.55 14.78
N ASN A 283 37.99 12.71 15.68
CA ASN A 283 37.97 13.63 16.82
C ASN A 283 36.60 13.66 17.52
N VAL A 284 35.96 12.50 17.69
CA VAL A 284 34.71 12.41 18.45
C VAL A 284 35.01 12.90 19.87
N PRO A 285 34.31 13.92 20.39
CA PRO A 285 34.57 14.42 21.74
C PRO A 285 34.44 13.29 22.76
N VAL A 286 35.48 13.09 23.58
CA VAL A 286 35.52 12.00 24.57
C VAL A 286 34.34 12.15 25.54
N GLU A 287 34.06 13.38 25.93
CA GLU A 287 32.96 13.75 26.82
C GLU A 287 31.60 13.34 26.23
N LEU A 288 31.42 13.51 24.92
CA LEU A 288 30.18 13.09 24.24
C LEU A 288 30.01 11.57 24.29
N VAL A 289 31.07 10.81 24.03
CA VAL A 289 31.05 9.34 24.12
C VAL A 289 30.73 8.91 25.55
N GLU A 290 31.39 9.49 26.55
CA GLU A 290 31.18 9.18 27.96
C GLU A 290 29.75 9.50 28.42
N CYS A 291 29.23 10.68 28.07
CA CYS A 291 27.88 11.10 28.41
C CYS A 291 26.82 10.14 27.82
N GLU A 292 26.93 9.82 26.53
CA GLU A 292 25.96 8.98 25.85
C GLU A 292 26.03 7.51 26.28
N VAL A 293 27.24 6.99 26.52
CA VAL A 293 27.41 5.65 27.12
C VAL A 293 26.88 5.62 28.55
N ALA A 294 27.06 6.70 29.34
CA ALA A 294 26.56 6.77 30.71
C ALA A 294 25.02 6.68 30.79
N ARG A 295 24.30 7.13 29.75
CA ARG A 295 22.83 7.04 29.66
C ARG A 295 22.31 5.60 29.43
N LEU A 296 23.17 4.66 29.03
CA LEU A 296 22.79 3.26 28.82
C LEU A 296 22.53 2.51 30.14
N PRO A 297 21.74 1.42 30.12
CA PRO A 297 21.61 0.52 31.27
C PRO A 297 22.97 0.05 31.79
N ALA A 298 23.10 -0.06 33.12
CA ALA A 298 24.37 -0.45 33.74
C ALA A 298 24.94 -1.79 33.21
N ALA A 299 24.06 -2.72 32.83
CA ALA A 299 24.45 -3.98 32.20
C ALA A 299 25.07 -3.75 30.81
N ALA A 300 24.47 -2.91 29.96
CA ALA A 300 25.00 -2.55 28.65
C ALA A 300 26.36 -1.86 28.77
N ARG A 301 26.50 -0.90 29.69
CA ARG A 301 27.78 -0.21 29.95
C ARG A 301 28.91 -1.18 30.28
N ARG A 302 28.66 -2.13 31.21
CA ARG A 302 29.65 -3.16 31.56
C ARG A 302 30.01 -4.07 30.38
N ARG A 303 29.04 -4.38 29.50
CA ARG A 303 29.28 -5.20 28.31
C ARG A 303 30.11 -4.47 27.27
N LEU A 304 29.81 -3.20 27.00
CA LEU A 304 30.58 -2.37 26.07
C LEU A 304 32.01 -2.11 26.59
N ALA A 305 32.17 -1.89 27.90
CA ALA A 305 33.48 -1.69 28.50
C ALA A 305 34.38 -2.94 28.37
N ALA A 306 33.79 -4.12 28.44
CA ALA A 306 34.51 -5.40 28.36
C ALA A 306 34.63 -5.97 26.94
N ALA A 307 34.01 -5.34 25.93
CA ALA A 307 34.01 -5.82 24.55
C ALA A 307 35.11 -5.16 23.71
N ASP A 308 35.63 -5.91 22.75
CA ASP A 308 36.44 -5.37 21.66
C ASP A 308 35.55 -4.99 20.46
N LEU A 309 36.00 -4.07 19.61
CA LEU A 309 35.27 -3.74 18.37
C LEU A 309 35.12 -4.99 17.48
N GLY A 310 36.13 -5.86 17.46
CA GLY A 310 36.10 -7.14 16.77
C GLY A 310 35.02 -8.11 17.24
N ASP A 311 34.47 -7.91 18.45
CA ASP A 311 33.36 -8.73 18.96
C ASP A 311 32.01 -8.40 18.31
N VAL A 312 31.87 -7.16 17.79
CA VAL A 312 30.64 -6.69 17.13
C VAL A 312 30.76 -6.58 15.61
N LEU A 313 31.97 -6.72 15.07
CA LEU A 313 32.29 -6.79 13.63
C LEU A 313 32.05 -8.19 13.00
N ARG A 314 31.39 -9.11 13.71
CA ARG A 314 31.32 -10.52 13.31
C ARG A 314 30.20 -10.83 12.32
N ASP A 315 30.36 -11.97 11.62
CA ASP A 315 29.34 -12.60 10.77
C ASP A 315 27.99 -12.72 11.51
N PRO A 316 26.87 -12.22 10.93
CA PRO A 316 25.51 -12.37 11.47
C PRO A 316 25.12 -13.82 11.82
N SER A 317 25.79 -14.82 11.24
CA SER A 317 25.59 -16.23 11.54
C SER A 317 26.13 -16.64 12.93
N SER A 318 27.10 -15.89 13.48
CA SER A 318 27.66 -16.06 14.82
C SER A 318 26.82 -15.30 15.85
N ARG A 319 25.78 -15.97 16.36
CA ARG A 319 24.75 -15.32 17.19
C ARG A 319 25.32 -14.70 18.46
N THR A 320 24.98 -13.43 18.71
CA THR A 320 25.14 -12.76 20.01
C THR A 320 24.58 -13.59 21.16
N THR A 321 25.24 -13.54 22.32
CA THR A 321 24.77 -14.22 23.53
C THR A 321 23.47 -13.58 24.04
N GLY A 322 22.61 -14.36 24.69
CA GLY A 322 21.40 -13.81 25.30
C GLY A 322 21.69 -12.75 26.35
N ALA A 323 22.83 -12.88 27.04
CA ALA A 323 23.28 -11.90 28.01
C ALA A 323 23.71 -10.57 27.36
N TRP A 324 24.26 -10.59 26.13
CA TRP A 324 24.49 -9.36 25.35
C TRP A 324 23.17 -8.69 24.99
N ARG A 325 22.25 -9.45 24.37
CA ARG A 325 20.95 -8.91 23.90
C ARG A 325 20.13 -8.30 25.04
N GLN A 326 20.09 -8.96 26.19
CA GLN A 326 19.35 -8.48 27.37
C GLN A 326 20.03 -7.31 28.08
N ALA A 327 21.32 -7.06 27.86
CA ALA A 327 22.04 -5.99 28.53
C ALA A 327 21.51 -4.60 28.15
N PHE A 328 21.03 -4.46 26.91
CA PHE A 328 20.46 -3.23 26.36
C PHE A 328 18.95 -3.09 26.60
N ALA A 329 18.27 -4.12 27.11
CA ALA A 329 16.85 -4.02 27.45
C ALA A 329 16.67 -3.27 28.79
N CYS A 330 15.90 -2.19 28.78
CA CYS A 330 15.54 -1.39 29.93
C CYS A 330 14.37 -2.05 30.68
N GLU A 331 13.33 -2.45 29.95
CA GLU A 331 12.06 -2.89 30.52
C GLU A 331 11.96 -4.43 30.63
N LEU A 332 11.12 -4.89 31.57
CA LEU A 332 10.83 -6.32 31.71
C LEU A 332 10.19 -6.89 30.42
N ALA A 333 9.36 -6.09 29.75
CA ALA A 333 8.73 -6.46 28.48
C ALA A 333 9.77 -6.67 27.37
N GLU A 334 10.76 -5.78 27.26
CA GLU A 334 11.86 -5.89 26.29
C GLU A 334 12.72 -7.13 26.58
N ARG A 335 13.06 -7.38 27.85
CA ARG A 335 13.80 -8.59 28.26
C ARG A 335 13.06 -9.87 27.89
N ARG A 336 11.74 -9.90 28.08
CA ARG A 336 10.87 -11.02 27.67
C ARG A 336 10.84 -11.17 26.15
N ALA A 337 10.78 -10.08 25.40
CA ALA A 337 10.83 -10.11 23.93
C ALA A 337 12.14 -10.71 23.41
N VAL A 338 13.27 -10.34 24.03
CA VAL A 338 14.60 -10.93 23.74
C VAL A 338 14.59 -12.44 24.00
N VAL A 339 14.07 -12.89 25.16
CA VAL A 339 13.98 -14.33 25.48
C VAL A 339 13.09 -15.07 24.48
N ALA A 340 11.93 -14.51 24.14
CA ALA A 340 11.00 -15.09 23.17
C ALA A 340 11.62 -15.22 21.78
N GLN A 341 12.43 -14.24 21.36
CA GLN A 341 13.17 -14.29 20.10
C GLN A 341 14.22 -15.41 20.10
N MET A 342 14.91 -15.63 21.23
CA MET A 342 15.96 -16.65 21.37
C MET A 342 15.45 -18.08 21.52
N GLY A 343 14.28 -18.27 22.14
CA GLY A 343 13.67 -19.59 22.39
C GLY A 343 13.12 -20.30 21.14
N GLY A 344 13.13 -19.65 19.98
CA GLY A 344 12.81 -20.30 18.69
C GLY A 344 13.92 -21.26 18.26
N SER A 345 13.55 -22.47 17.80
CA SER A 345 14.50 -23.47 17.27
C SER A 345 15.43 -22.86 16.22
N VAL A 346 16.63 -23.42 16.06
CA VAL A 346 17.61 -22.96 15.05
C VAL A 346 17.00 -22.95 13.64
N ARG A 347 16.07 -23.88 13.34
CA ARG A 347 15.24 -23.91 12.12
C ARG A 347 14.26 -22.72 12.04
N ALA A 348 13.65 -22.29 13.14
CA ALA A 348 12.82 -21.09 13.19
C ALA A 348 13.64 -19.79 13.04
N ARG A 349 14.91 -19.78 13.47
CA ARG A 349 15.84 -18.64 13.27
C ARG A 349 16.35 -18.51 11.83
N ILE A 350 16.54 -19.62 11.11
CA ILE A 350 16.84 -19.60 9.65
C ILE A 350 15.63 -19.08 8.85
N ARG A 351 14.40 -19.32 9.32
CA ARG A 351 13.16 -18.76 8.74
C ARG A 351 12.87 -17.30 9.09
N ARG A 352 13.55 -16.72 10.10
CA ARG A 352 13.26 -15.36 10.62
C ARG A 352 14.32 -14.31 10.30
N GLY A 353 15.41 -14.68 9.62
CA GLY A 353 16.49 -13.76 9.19
C GLY A 353 16.71 -13.70 7.66
N ARG A 354 16.06 -14.58 6.90
CA ARG A 354 15.66 -14.28 5.52
C ARG A 354 14.18 -13.93 5.58
N PRO A 355 13.67 -12.92 4.86
CA PRO A 355 12.34 -13.07 4.31
C PRO A 355 12.42 -14.35 3.51
N GLN A 356 11.98 -15.47 4.10
CA GLN A 356 11.51 -16.54 3.25
C GLN A 356 10.43 -15.87 2.39
N PRO A 357 10.38 -16.12 1.09
CA PRO A 357 9.10 -16.08 0.44
C PRO A 357 8.25 -17.02 1.29
N LEU A 358 7.46 -16.46 2.20
CA LEU A 358 6.14 -16.99 2.37
C LEU A 358 5.64 -16.89 0.93
N ASP A 359 5.46 -18.03 0.26
CA ASP A 359 4.25 -18.09 -0.55
C ASP A 359 3.18 -17.63 0.44
N PRO A 360 2.64 -16.40 0.29
CA PRO A 360 1.66 -15.93 1.24
C PRO A 360 0.59 -17.02 1.19
N LEU A 361 0.45 -17.78 2.28
CA LEU A 361 -0.62 -18.75 2.33
C LEU A 361 -1.86 -17.93 2.02
N PRO A 362 -2.60 -18.28 0.96
CA PRO A 362 -3.68 -17.44 0.49
C PRO A 362 -4.62 -17.17 1.65
N LEU A 363 -5.04 -15.91 1.80
CA LEU A 363 -6.00 -15.54 2.82
C LEU A 363 -7.22 -16.44 2.71
N ARG A 364 -7.63 -17.09 3.80
CA ARG A 364 -8.83 -17.92 3.81
C ARG A 364 -10.02 -17.02 4.08
N VAL A 365 -10.77 -16.73 3.03
CA VAL A 365 -11.91 -15.82 3.05
C VAL A 365 -13.20 -16.61 2.99
N VAL A 366 -14.09 -16.37 3.95
CA VAL A 366 -15.47 -16.84 3.86
C VAL A 366 -16.35 -15.68 3.42
N MET A 367 -16.88 -15.74 2.21
CA MET A 367 -17.87 -14.79 1.70
C MET A 367 -19.27 -15.25 2.12
N VAL A 368 -19.97 -14.41 2.87
CA VAL A 368 -21.30 -14.69 3.40
C VAL A 368 -22.33 -13.95 2.56
N MET A 369 -23.31 -14.70 2.04
CA MET A 369 -24.44 -14.21 1.24
C MET A 369 -25.76 -14.33 2.03
N PRO A 370 -26.19 -13.26 2.72
CA PRO A 370 -27.34 -13.36 3.62
C PRO A 370 -28.72 -13.54 2.98
N PRO A 371 -29.03 -13.05 1.75
CA PRO A 371 -30.32 -13.30 1.13
C PRO A 371 -30.66 -14.79 1.03
N VAL A 372 -31.89 -15.15 1.37
CA VAL A 372 -32.37 -16.53 1.33
C VAL A 372 -32.77 -16.89 -0.09
N THR A 373 -32.23 -17.98 -0.63
CA THR A 373 -32.65 -18.56 -1.91
C THR A 373 -33.62 -19.73 -1.72
N GLY A 374 -34.60 -19.86 -2.62
CA GLY A 374 -35.47 -21.05 -2.73
C GLY A 374 -35.00 -22.07 -3.77
N ASP A 375 -34.00 -21.71 -4.58
CA ASP A 375 -33.53 -22.55 -5.68
C ASP A 375 -32.66 -23.70 -5.22
N ASP A 376 -32.32 -24.56 -6.18
CA ASP A 376 -31.17 -25.43 -6.05
C ASP A 376 -29.85 -24.64 -6.20
N ALA A 377 -28.72 -25.32 -6.02
CA ALA A 377 -27.40 -24.68 -6.09
C ALA A 377 -27.14 -24.02 -7.45
N ALA A 378 -27.51 -24.68 -8.55
CA ALA A 378 -27.30 -24.16 -9.90
C ALA A 378 -28.12 -22.88 -10.15
N GLY A 379 -29.40 -22.88 -9.76
CA GLY A 379 -30.26 -21.70 -9.85
C GLY A 379 -29.77 -20.55 -8.96
N ALA A 380 -29.27 -20.85 -7.76
CA ALA A 380 -28.70 -19.84 -6.86
C ALA A 380 -27.46 -19.17 -7.46
N LEU A 381 -26.53 -19.95 -8.04
CA LEU A 381 -25.34 -19.44 -8.71
C LEU A 381 -25.70 -18.57 -9.92
N ALA A 382 -26.69 -19.00 -10.73
CA ALA A 382 -27.16 -18.22 -11.87
C ALA A 382 -27.74 -16.85 -11.47
N ARG A 383 -28.29 -16.71 -10.26
CA ARG A 383 -28.77 -15.42 -9.73
C ARG A 383 -27.67 -14.55 -9.14
N TRP A 384 -26.47 -15.08 -8.91
CA TRP A 384 -25.34 -14.35 -8.33
C TRP A 384 -24.15 -14.22 -9.30
N PRO A 385 -24.35 -13.74 -10.54
CA PRO A 385 -23.29 -13.71 -11.55
C PRO A 385 -22.08 -12.86 -11.11
N THR A 386 -22.31 -11.75 -10.40
CA THR A 386 -21.24 -10.95 -9.82
C THR A 386 -20.38 -11.76 -8.87
N LEU A 387 -20.99 -12.46 -7.91
CA LEU A 387 -20.24 -13.21 -6.90
C LEU A 387 -19.48 -14.38 -7.53
N VAL A 388 -20.10 -15.09 -8.47
CA VAL A 388 -19.47 -16.19 -9.21
C VAL A 388 -18.22 -15.69 -9.93
N ARG A 389 -18.29 -14.55 -10.64
CA ARG A 389 -17.12 -13.96 -11.30
C ARG A 389 -16.08 -13.42 -10.32
N THR A 390 -16.50 -12.83 -9.18
CA THR A 390 -15.59 -12.42 -8.12
C THR A 390 -14.80 -13.61 -7.58
N VAL A 391 -15.47 -14.72 -7.29
CA VAL A 391 -14.84 -15.96 -6.80
C VAL A 391 -13.85 -16.51 -7.82
N ARG A 392 -14.26 -16.61 -9.10
CA ARG A 392 -13.36 -17.02 -10.20
C ARG A 392 -12.12 -16.14 -10.29
N ALA A 393 -12.29 -14.81 -10.25
CA ALA A 393 -11.19 -13.86 -10.38
C ALA A 393 -10.22 -13.93 -9.18
N VAL A 394 -10.74 -14.06 -7.96
CA VAL A 394 -9.93 -14.22 -6.75
C VAL A 394 -9.18 -15.56 -6.76
N HIS A 395 -9.85 -16.64 -7.18
CA HIS A 395 -9.22 -17.96 -7.32
C HIS A 395 -8.07 -17.93 -8.33
N ALA A 396 -8.27 -17.30 -9.49
CA ALA A 396 -7.25 -17.17 -10.53
C ALA A 396 -6.04 -16.33 -10.10
N ASP A 397 -6.24 -15.33 -9.24
CA ASP A 397 -5.17 -14.47 -8.70
C ASP A 397 -4.30 -15.20 -7.64
N GLY A 398 -4.90 -16.08 -6.85
CA GLY A 398 -4.17 -16.96 -5.93
C GLY A 398 -3.72 -16.32 -4.61
N ARG A 399 -3.95 -15.02 -4.35
CA ARG A 399 -3.66 -14.39 -3.03
C ARG A 399 -4.68 -14.72 -1.94
N ALA A 400 -5.83 -15.29 -2.30
CA ALA A 400 -6.87 -15.71 -1.36
C ALA A 400 -7.60 -16.97 -1.85
N THR A 401 -8.03 -17.80 -0.90
CA THR A 401 -8.97 -18.91 -1.13
C THR A 401 -10.34 -18.50 -0.61
N VAL A 402 -11.40 -18.89 -1.33
CA VAL A 402 -12.76 -18.48 -0.98
C VAL A 402 -13.63 -19.69 -0.68
N THR A 403 -14.40 -19.61 0.40
CA THR A 403 -15.59 -20.41 0.63
C THR A 403 -16.79 -19.47 0.64
N VAL A 404 -17.86 -19.81 -0.07
CA VAL A 404 -19.11 -19.04 -0.04
C VAL A 404 -20.13 -19.74 0.84
N VAL A 405 -20.76 -18.99 1.75
CA VAL A 405 -21.82 -19.51 2.63
C VAL A 405 -23.06 -18.63 2.53
N GLY A 406 -24.13 -19.17 1.96
CA GLY A 406 -25.43 -18.54 1.78
C GLY A 406 -26.53 -19.11 2.68
N ARG A 407 -27.76 -18.62 2.49
CA ARG A 407 -28.96 -19.10 3.18
C ARG A 407 -29.92 -19.75 2.20
N THR A 408 -30.55 -20.87 2.59
CA THR A 408 -31.63 -21.50 1.83
C THR A 408 -32.91 -21.60 2.65
N SER A 409 -34.07 -21.54 1.98
CA SER A 409 -35.37 -21.87 2.59
C SER A 409 -35.68 -23.37 2.58
N ARG A 410 -34.80 -24.18 1.97
CA ARG A 410 -34.90 -25.64 1.99
C ARG A 410 -34.55 -26.18 3.37
N THR A 411 -35.13 -27.32 3.73
CA THR A 411 -34.90 -27.96 5.03
C THR A 411 -33.53 -28.60 5.14
N GLN A 412 -32.96 -29.07 4.02
CA GLN A 412 -31.61 -29.64 3.97
C GLN A 412 -30.62 -28.60 3.43
N PRO A 413 -29.38 -28.57 3.97
CA PRO A 413 -28.32 -27.73 3.43
C PRO A 413 -27.92 -28.19 2.03
N MET A 414 -27.41 -27.25 1.23
CA MET A 414 -26.87 -27.54 -0.10
C MET A 414 -25.37 -27.31 -0.13
N HIS A 415 -24.64 -28.15 -0.86
CA HIS A 415 -23.22 -28.00 -1.14
C HIS A 415 -22.96 -28.13 -2.63
N HIS A 416 -22.06 -27.31 -3.15
CA HIS A 416 -21.63 -27.36 -4.53
C HIS A 416 -20.19 -26.86 -4.65
N GLU A 417 -19.42 -27.40 -5.58
CA GLU A 417 -18.08 -26.91 -5.90
C GLU A 417 -18.09 -26.28 -7.29
N ALA A 418 -17.74 -25.01 -7.37
CA ALA A 418 -17.70 -24.25 -8.61
C ALA A 418 -16.67 -23.13 -8.52
N GLU A 419 -16.05 -22.79 -9.66
CA GLU A 419 -15.07 -21.69 -9.76
C GLU A 419 -13.89 -21.78 -8.80
N GLY A 420 -13.47 -23.01 -8.45
CA GLY A 420 -12.36 -23.25 -7.53
C GLY A 420 -12.69 -22.93 -6.06
N ALA A 421 -13.97 -22.88 -5.70
CA ALA A 421 -14.46 -22.62 -4.35
C ALA A 421 -15.56 -23.60 -3.93
N GLU A 422 -15.70 -23.78 -2.62
CA GLU A 422 -16.84 -24.46 -2.01
C GLU A 422 -17.99 -23.49 -1.77
N TRP A 423 -19.20 -23.91 -2.12
CA TRP A 423 -20.44 -23.16 -1.95
C TRP A 423 -21.40 -23.93 -1.05
N TRP A 424 -21.79 -23.29 0.05
CA TRP A 424 -22.69 -23.87 1.04
C TRP A 424 -23.95 -23.00 1.16
N TRP A 425 -25.12 -23.61 1.30
CA TRP A 425 -26.34 -22.91 1.68
C TRP A 425 -26.97 -23.57 2.89
N GLU A 426 -27.04 -22.81 3.99
CA GLU A 426 -27.47 -23.33 5.28
C GLU A 426 -28.92 -22.90 5.60
N PRO A 427 -29.71 -23.74 6.30
CA PRO A 427 -31.16 -23.54 6.51
C PRO A 427 -31.47 -22.47 7.55
N ASP A 428 -30.54 -22.18 8.47
CA ASP A 428 -30.64 -21.06 9.42
C ASP A 428 -29.32 -20.29 9.63
N ASP A 429 -29.38 -19.16 10.34
CA ASP A 429 -28.20 -18.34 10.65
C ASP A 429 -27.22 -19.05 11.60
N ALA A 430 -27.67 -19.99 12.43
CA ALA A 430 -26.79 -20.71 13.36
C ALA A 430 -25.95 -21.72 12.58
N ALA A 431 -26.58 -22.54 11.75
CA ALA A 431 -25.90 -23.46 10.83
C ALA A 431 -24.93 -22.72 9.90
N LEU A 432 -25.33 -21.53 9.41
CA LEU A 432 -24.43 -20.66 8.63
C LEU A 432 -23.17 -20.28 9.43
N VAL A 433 -23.32 -19.84 10.68
CA VAL A 433 -22.18 -19.44 11.51
C VAL A 433 -21.30 -20.65 11.84
N ASP A 434 -21.87 -21.82 12.10
CA ASP A 434 -21.13 -23.05 12.34
C ASP A 434 -20.30 -23.45 11.12
N ARG A 435 -20.87 -23.35 9.91
CA ARG A 435 -20.16 -23.54 8.64
C ARG A 435 -19.01 -22.55 8.47
N VAL A 436 -19.26 -21.26 8.73
CA VAL A 436 -18.22 -20.22 8.69
C VAL A 436 -17.06 -20.58 9.63
N LEU A 437 -17.34 -21.02 10.85
CA LEU A 437 -16.30 -21.41 11.81
C LEU A 437 -15.55 -22.68 11.39
N ALA A 438 -16.26 -23.66 10.82
CA ALA A 438 -15.67 -24.90 10.32
C ALA A 438 -14.64 -24.66 9.21
N SER A 439 -14.84 -23.64 8.38
CA SER A 439 -13.88 -23.21 7.34
C SER A 439 -12.61 -22.55 7.90
N ARG A 440 -12.56 -22.26 9.21
CA ARG A 440 -11.43 -21.64 9.91
C ARG A 440 -10.90 -20.36 9.22
N PRO A 441 -11.73 -19.36 8.89
CA PRO A 441 -11.35 -18.21 8.08
C PRO A 441 -10.33 -17.29 8.77
N ASP A 442 -9.55 -16.60 7.95
CA ASP A 442 -8.80 -15.41 8.36
C ASP A 442 -9.68 -14.15 8.23
N VAL A 443 -10.60 -14.17 7.26
CA VAL A 443 -11.56 -13.09 6.98
C VAL A 443 -12.96 -13.64 6.74
N VAL A 444 -13.96 -13.00 7.35
CA VAL A 444 -15.37 -13.19 7.02
C VAL A 444 -15.87 -11.93 6.33
N HIS A 445 -16.27 -12.06 5.07
CA HIS A 445 -16.77 -10.97 4.25
C HIS A 445 -18.28 -11.11 4.07
N VAL A 446 -19.07 -10.25 4.71
CA VAL A 446 -20.54 -10.25 4.60
C VAL A 446 -21.00 -9.27 3.52
N HIS A 447 -21.75 -9.79 2.54
CA HIS A 447 -22.40 -8.97 1.53
C HIS A 447 -23.64 -8.30 2.11
N GLY A 448 -23.56 -6.98 2.27
CA GLY A 448 -24.63 -6.12 2.77
C GLY A 448 -24.42 -5.64 4.21
N THR A 449 -24.87 -4.42 4.46
CA THR A 449 -24.71 -3.74 5.75
C THR A 449 -25.94 -3.92 6.66
N GLY A 450 -27.05 -4.42 6.11
CA GLY A 450 -28.37 -4.47 6.74
C GLY A 450 -28.65 -5.65 7.68
N PHE A 451 -27.83 -6.70 7.66
CA PHE A 451 -28.14 -7.99 8.29
C PHE A 451 -27.73 -8.06 9.77
N VAL A 452 -28.30 -7.16 10.59
CA VAL A 452 -27.87 -6.94 11.98
C VAL A 452 -27.93 -8.19 12.86
N ARG A 453 -28.94 -9.06 12.69
CA ARG A 453 -29.06 -10.31 13.47
C ARG A 453 -27.91 -11.27 13.18
N LEU A 454 -27.59 -11.46 11.91
CA LEU A 454 -26.47 -12.28 11.45
C LEU A 454 -25.12 -11.69 11.89
N LEU A 455 -24.91 -10.38 11.69
CA LEU A 455 -23.70 -9.68 12.15
C LEU A 455 -23.52 -9.79 13.67
N ALA A 456 -24.61 -9.77 14.45
CA ALA A 456 -24.54 -9.97 15.89
C ALA A 456 -24.15 -11.41 16.27
N ARG A 457 -24.57 -12.42 15.49
CA ARG A 457 -24.19 -13.82 15.70
C ARG A 457 -22.72 -14.04 15.35
N LEU A 458 -22.33 -13.68 14.12
CA LEU A 458 -20.92 -13.71 13.68
C LEU A 458 -20.02 -12.94 14.64
N GLY A 459 -20.44 -11.76 15.08
CA GLY A 459 -19.64 -10.95 15.96
C GLY A 459 -19.40 -11.54 17.36
N ARG A 460 -20.31 -12.38 17.85
CA ARG A 460 -20.17 -13.11 19.13
C ARG A 460 -19.36 -14.39 18.98
N SER A 461 -19.46 -15.07 17.84
CA SER A 461 -18.85 -16.39 17.63
C SER A 461 -17.44 -16.31 17.05
N LEU A 462 -17.13 -15.30 16.22
CA LEU A 462 -15.84 -15.21 15.54
C LEU A 462 -14.70 -14.87 16.50
N PRO A 463 -13.58 -15.63 16.47
CA PRO A 463 -12.38 -15.29 17.22
C PRO A 463 -11.88 -13.87 16.92
N ARG A 464 -11.21 -13.24 17.90
CA ARG A 464 -10.69 -11.85 17.78
C ARG A 464 -9.66 -11.67 16.65
N HIS A 465 -8.97 -12.74 16.25
CA HIS A 465 -7.99 -12.71 15.16
C HIS A 465 -8.64 -12.79 13.77
N VAL A 466 -9.92 -13.15 13.67
CA VAL A 466 -10.66 -13.20 12.41
C VAL A 466 -11.31 -11.85 12.14
N ALA A 467 -11.00 -11.30 10.97
CA ALA A 467 -11.53 -10.02 10.53
C ALA A 467 -12.96 -10.15 10.04
N LEU A 468 -13.85 -9.25 10.50
CA LEU A 468 -15.22 -9.16 10.00
C LEU A 468 -15.35 -7.94 9.08
N CYS A 469 -15.54 -8.20 7.80
CA CYS A 469 -15.68 -7.21 6.74
C CYS A 469 -17.14 -7.17 6.25
N VAL A 470 -17.64 -5.98 5.90
CA VAL A 470 -18.97 -5.82 5.28
C VAL A 470 -18.86 -5.03 3.99
N GLN A 471 -19.64 -5.37 2.96
CA GLN A 471 -19.71 -4.61 1.71
C GLN A 471 -21.09 -3.98 1.49
N HIS A 472 -21.09 -2.74 1.04
CA HIS A 472 -22.30 -2.00 0.66
C HIS A 472 -22.71 -2.34 -0.78
N HIS A 473 -24.01 -2.54 -1.00
CA HIS A 473 -24.63 -2.90 -2.29
C HIS A 473 -25.71 -1.90 -2.72
N GLY A 474 -25.62 -0.65 -2.27
CA GLY A 474 -26.63 0.38 -2.58
C GLY A 474 -27.78 0.47 -1.57
N GLU A 475 -27.71 -0.22 -0.43
CA GLU A 475 -28.76 -0.07 0.59
C GLU A 475 -28.79 1.36 1.14
N PRO A 476 -29.96 1.90 1.52
CA PRO A 476 -30.04 3.25 2.08
C PRO A 476 -29.54 3.30 3.52
N ALA A 477 -28.83 4.37 3.89
CA ALA A 477 -28.46 4.62 5.28
C ALA A 477 -29.70 4.91 6.15
N PRO A 478 -29.83 4.31 7.36
CA PRO A 478 -31.02 4.47 8.20
C PRO A 478 -31.00 5.80 8.97
N LEU A 479 -31.25 6.92 8.29
CA LEU A 479 -31.17 8.27 8.86
C LEU A 479 -32.51 8.82 9.40
N GLY A 480 -33.65 8.22 9.05
CA GLY A 480 -34.99 8.68 9.46
C GLY A 480 -35.26 8.55 10.97
N ARG A 481 -36.05 9.48 11.55
CA ARG A 481 -36.41 9.48 12.98
C ARG A 481 -37.12 8.20 13.45
N ARG A 482 -37.95 7.60 12.58
CA ARG A 482 -38.64 6.31 12.82
C ARG A 482 -37.71 5.09 12.83
N LEU A 483 -36.42 5.26 12.52
CA LEU A 483 -35.42 4.18 12.46
C LEU A 483 -34.49 4.14 13.68
N ALA A 484 -34.85 4.80 14.79
CA ALA A 484 -34.01 4.87 15.99
C ALA A 484 -33.62 3.48 16.55
N LEU A 485 -34.58 2.54 16.64
CA LEU A 485 -34.31 1.16 17.07
C LEU A 485 -33.35 0.45 16.10
N ARG A 486 -33.54 0.63 14.79
CA ARG A 486 -32.65 0.08 13.76
C ARG A 486 -31.24 0.64 13.89
N ARG A 487 -31.09 1.95 14.14
CA ARG A 487 -29.78 2.58 14.41
C ARG A 487 -29.12 2.04 15.68
N ALA A 488 -29.88 1.84 16.75
CA ALA A 488 -29.36 1.24 17.98
C ALA A 488 -28.83 -0.17 17.73
N ALA A 489 -29.60 -1.00 17.01
CA ALA A 489 -29.19 -2.35 16.62
C ALA A 489 -27.91 -2.34 15.77
N HIS A 490 -27.82 -1.46 14.76
CA HIS A 490 -26.60 -1.28 13.97
C HIS A 490 -25.40 -0.87 14.83
N ARG A 491 -25.56 0.09 15.76
CA ARG A 491 -24.46 0.53 16.63
C ARG A 491 -23.90 -0.58 17.53
N MET A 492 -24.76 -1.49 17.98
CA MET A 492 -24.35 -2.64 18.79
C MET A 492 -23.39 -3.56 18.02
N VAL A 493 -23.65 -3.79 16.72
CA VAL A 493 -22.83 -4.68 15.88
C VAL A 493 -21.69 -3.96 15.18
N ALA A 494 -21.83 -2.65 14.90
CA ALA A 494 -20.86 -1.85 14.15
C ALA A 494 -19.47 -1.83 14.78
N ARG A 495 -19.41 -1.99 16.11
CA ARG A 495 -18.13 -2.15 16.81
C ARG A 495 -17.42 -3.42 16.33
N ARG A 496 -18.10 -4.54 16.11
CA ARG A 496 -17.41 -5.77 15.73
C ARG A 496 -16.92 -5.82 14.28
N VAL A 497 -17.38 -4.89 13.44
CA VAL A 497 -16.96 -4.76 12.04
C VAL A 497 -15.62 -4.05 11.96
N ASP A 498 -14.64 -4.73 11.37
CA ASP A 498 -13.25 -4.27 11.24
C ASP A 498 -13.07 -3.40 9.99
N VAL A 499 -13.72 -3.78 8.88
CA VAL A 499 -13.68 -3.08 7.59
C VAL A 499 -15.08 -2.95 6.99
N ALA A 500 -15.42 -1.77 6.48
CA ALA A 500 -16.61 -1.52 5.69
C ALA A 500 -16.21 -1.05 4.28
N MET A 501 -16.61 -1.81 3.27
CA MET A 501 -16.27 -1.60 1.87
C MET A 501 -17.41 -0.89 1.15
N PHE A 502 -17.07 0.17 0.43
CA PHE A 502 -17.98 0.96 -0.39
C PHE A 502 -17.32 1.21 -1.73
N THR A 503 -18.11 1.38 -2.80
CA THR A 503 -17.55 1.73 -4.10
C THR A 503 -16.87 3.10 -4.07
N GLY A 504 -17.46 4.12 -3.46
CA GLY A 504 -16.91 5.48 -3.35
C GLY A 504 -16.61 5.92 -1.92
N ALA A 505 -15.98 5.05 -1.12
CA ALA A 505 -15.54 5.37 0.24
C ALA A 505 -14.71 6.66 0.31
N GLY A 506 -13.67 6.80 -0.52
CA GLY A 506 -12.78 7.96 -0.59
C GLY A 506 -13.48 9.25 -1.00
N HIS A 507 -14.62 9.14 -1.69
CA HIS A 507 -15.48 10.27 -2.07
C HIS A 507 -16.67 10.48 -1.11
N GLY A 508 -16.66 9.85 0.07
CA GLY A 508 -17.62 10.13 1.13
C GLY A 508 -18.90 9.30 1.11
N GLN A 509 -18.99 8.22 0.31
CA GLN A 509 -20.18 7.34 0.28
C GLN A 509 -20.50 6.74 1.67
N ALA A 510 -19.49 6.53 2.51
CA ALA A 510 -19.66 6.01 3.88
C ALA A 510 -20.16 7.04 4.90
N ALA A 511 -20.16 8.35 4.60
CA ALA A 511 -20.48 9.39 5.57
C ALA A 511 -21.92 9.32 6.13
N PRO A 512 -22.97 9.06 5.32
CA PRO A 512 -24.32 8.81 5.83
C PRO A 512 -24.39 7.62 6.80
N PHE A 513 -23.63 6.56 6.54
CA PHE A 513 -23.58 5.35 7.38
C PHE A 513 -22.86 5.58 8.70
N ARG A 514 -21.78 6.38 8.70
CA ARG A 514 -21.12 6.87 9.91
C ARG A 514 -22.06 7.71 10.76
N ARG A 515 -22.78 8.67 10.16
CA ARG A 515 -23.81 9.49 10.86
C ARG A 515 -24.94 8.64 11.44
N ALA A 516 -25.36 7.59 10.71
CA ALA A 516 -26.38 6.66 11.19
C ALA A 516 -25.88 5.78 12.36
N GLY A 517 -24.56 5.56 12.46
CA GLY A 517 -23.93 4.65 13.42
C GLY A 517 -23.84 3.20 12.93
N VAL A 518 -24.02 2.99 11.61
CA VAL A 518 -23.84 1.69 10.94
C VAL A 518 -22.37 1.36 10.77
N VAL A 519 -21.55 2.38 10.50
CA VAL A 519 -20.09 2.28 10.45
C VAL A 519 -19.53 2.99 11.69
N ALA A 520 -18.79 2.27 12.54
CA ALA A 520 -18.21 2.86 13.74
C ALA A 520 -16.99 3.75 13.38
N ARG A 521 -16.64 4.71 14.24
CA ARG A 521 -15.44 5.55 14.05
C ARG A 521 -14.15 4.74 13.90
N ARG A 522 -14.08 3.57 14.53
CA ARG A 522 -12.93 2.66 14.46
C ARG A 522 -12.98 1.66 13.31
N THR A 523 -14.06 1.61 12.54
CA THR A 523 -14.16 0.70 11.39
C THR A 523 -13.36 1.32 10.24
N ALA A 524 -12.41 0.58 9.69
CA ALA A 524 -11.71 1.01 8.49
C ALA A 524 -12.71 1.08 7.33
N VAL A 525 -12.54 2.06 6.45
CA VAL A 525 -13.40 2.19 5.26
C VAL A 525 -12.49 2.06 4.05
N ALA A 526 -12.84 1.17 3.13
CA ALA A 526 -12.05 0.88 1.94
C ALA A 526 -12.89 1.09 0.67
N ASP A 527 -12.25 1.61 -0.36
CA ASP A 527 -12.80 1.70 -1.72
C ASP A 527 -12.71 0.32 -2.39
N VAL A 528 -13.86 -0.28 -2.68
CA VAL A 528 -13.98 -1.54 -3.41
C VAL A 528 -15.14 -1.42 -4.39
N VAL A 529 -14.81 -1.40 -5.68
CA VAL A 529 -15.79 -1.53 -6.76
C VAL A 529 -16.44 -2.91 -6.64
N GLU A 530 -17.78 -2.96 -6.74
CA GLU A 530 -18.53 -4.20 -6.46
C GLU A 530 -18.20 -5.34 -7.41
N ALA A 531 -17.92 -5.01 -8.67
CA ALA A 531 -17.74 -5.99 -9.73
C ALA A 531 -16.83 -5.44 -10.83
N GLY A 532 -16.16 -6.35 -11.54
CA GLY A 532 -15.71 -6.05 -12.88
C GLY A 532 -16.86 -6.11 -13.88
N SER A 533 -16.58 -5.85 -15.16
CA SER A 533 -17.58 -6.01 -16.21
C SER A 533 -18.17 -7.42 -16.23
N LEU A 534 -19.50 -7.48 -16.35
CA LEU A 534 -20.27 -8.71 -16.50
C LEU A 534 -20.55 -9.06 -17.96
N LEU A 535 -20.04 -8.27 -18.91
CA LEU A 535 -20.15 -8.60 -20.33
C LEU A 535 -19.48 -9.95 -20.62
N PRO A 536 -19.98 -10.74 -21.60
CA PRO A 536 -19.32 -11.96 -22.03
C PRO A 536 -17.91 -11.66 -22.56
N ASP A 537 -16.98 -12.60 -22.37
CA ASP A 537 -15.62 -12.50 -22.91
C ASP A 537 -15.63 -12.67 -24.44
N ASP A 538 -16.60 -13.42 -24.98
CA ASP A 538 -16.85 -13.57 -26.42
C ASP A 538 -17.95 -12.60 -26.90
N VAL A 539 -17.52 -11.49 -27.47
CA VAL A 539 -18.40 -10.40 -27.91
C VAL A 539 -18.99 -10.66 -29.31
N GLY A 540 -19.43 -11.89 -29.55
CA GLY A 540 -20.18 -12.32 -30.73
C GLY A 540 -21.64 -11.91 -30.61
N GLY A 541 -21.97 -10.68 -31.03
CA GLY A 541 -23.32 -10.16 -31.03
C GLY A 541 -23.77 -9.75 -32.43
N THR A 542 -25.07 -9.83 -32.70
CA THR A 542 -25.67 -9.21 -33.88
C THR A 542 -25.40 -7.70 -33.85
N ALA A 543 -25.07 -7.12 -35.01
CA ALA A 543 -24.85 -5.69 -35.11
C ALA A 543 -26.15 -4.93 -34.78
N VAL A 544 -26.08 -3.99 -33.85
CA VAL A 544 -27.17 -3.07 -33.51
C VAL A 544 -26.88 -1.74 -34.18
N THR A 545 -27.90 -1.11 -34.76
CA THR A 545 -27.82 0.26 -35.29
C THR A 545 -28.78 1.14 -34.49
N LEU A 546 -28.26 2.23 -33.93
CA LEU A 546 -29.07 3.20 -33.18
C LEU A 546 -29.21 4.49 -34.01
N PRO A 547 -30.43 4.99 -34.25
CA PRO A 547 -30.61 6.26 -34.93
C PRO A 547 -30.14 7.42 -34.04
N GLY A 548 -29.75 8.53 -34.67
CA GLY A 548 -29.35 9.76 -34.01
C GLY A 548 -27.85 10.05 -34.08
N SER A 549 -27.49 11.32 -33.91
CA SER A 549 -26.10 11.79 -33.89
C SER A 549 -25.93 12.93 -32.88
N PRO A 550 -25.53 12.64 -31.63
CA PRO A 550 -25.21 11.32 -31.09
C PRO A 550 -26.42 10.43 -30.77
N ALA A 551 -26.20 9.11 -30.82
CA ALA A 551 -27.01 8.11 -30.14
C ALA A 551 -26.61 8.00 -28.65
N ILE A 552 -27.51 8.40 -27.76
CA ILE A 552 -27.30 8.43 -26.30
C ILE A 552 -27.95 7.18 -25.71
N LEU A 553 -27.16 6.34 -25.05
CA LEU A 553 -27.66 5.15 -24.37
C LEU A 553 -27.97 5.45 -22.90
N TRP A 554 -29.06 4.89 -22.39
CA TRP A 554 -29.41 4.88 -20.98
C TRP A 554 -29.79 3.45 -20.59
N VAL A 555 -29.15 2.90 -19.55
CA VAL A 555 -29.35 1.51 -19.12
C VAL A 555 -29.71 1.46 -17.65
N GLY A 556 -30.85 0.86 -17.31
CA GLY A 556 -31.26 0.76 -15.91
C GLY A 556 -32.67 0.27 -15.66
N ARG A 557 -33.24 0.74 -14.54
CA ARG A 557 -34.62 0.48 -14.11
C ARG A 557 -35.42 1.78 -14.16
N LEU A 558 -36.66 1.79 -14.66
CA LEU A 558 -37.52 3.00 -14.65
C LEU A 558 -38.10 3.23 -13.25
N VAL A 559 -37.22 3.53 -12.30
CA VAL A 559 -37.56 3.78 -10.89
C VAL A 559 -37.05 5.15 -10.47
N PRO A 560 -37.63 5.77 -9.42
CA PRO A 560 -37.21 7.10 -8.97
C PRO A 560 -35.71 7.24 -8.73
N GLY A 561 -35.05 6.19 -8.21
CA GLY A 561 -33.61 6.21 -7.94
C GLY A 561 -32.72 6.39 -9.18
N LYS A 562 -33.18 5.99 -10.37
CA LYS A 562 -32.44 6.09 -11.63
C LYS A 562 -32.79 7.34 -12.46
N ASP A 563 -33.84 8.06 -12.06
CA ASP A 563 -34.28 9.34 -12.64
C ASP A 563 -34.33 9.37 -14.19
N PRO A 564 -35.15 8.52 -14.84
CA PRO A 564 -35.24 8.47 -16.31
C PRO A 564 -35.82 9.76 -16.90
N LEU A 565 -36.60 10.54 -16.14
CA LEU A 565 -37.12 11.83 -16.58
C LEU A 565 -36.00 12.85 -16.80
N ALA A 566 -34.99 12.87 -15.92
CA ALA A 566 -33.82 13.72 -16.10
C ALA A 566 -33.05 13.38 -17.40
N ALA A 567 -33.09 12.13 -17.88
CA ALA A 567 -32.46 11.78 -19.15
C ALA A 567 -33.18 12.43 -20.34
N VAL A 568 -34.51 12.53 -20.28
CA VAL A 568 -35.32 13.25 -21.28
C VAL A 568 -35.04 14.75 -21.23
N ASP A 569 -34.87 15.32 -20.03
CA ASP A 569 -34.52 16.74 -19.89
C ASP A 569 -33.11 17.04 -20.45
N VAL A 570 -32.16 16.12 -20.32
CA VAL A 570 -30.83 16.23 -20.95
C VAL A 570 -30.92 16.20 -22.47
N LEU A 571 -31.77 15.34 -23.03
CA LEU A 571 -32.00 15.30 -24.48
C LEU A 571 -32.58 16.64 -24.99
N ALA A 572 -33.56 17.19 -24.29
CA ALA A 572 -34.16 18.49 -24.63
C ALA A 572 -33.11 19.61 -24.60
N ALA A 573 -32.29 19.68 -23.53
CA ALA A 573 -31.21 20.67 -23.42
C ALA A 573 -30.14 20.51 -24.52
N LEU A 574 -29.84 19.27 -24.93
CA LEU A 574 -28.92 19.02 -26.03
C LEU A 574 -29.50 19.48 -27.38
N ASP A 575 -30.81 19.31 -27.56
CA ASP A 575 -31.50 19.75 -28.77
C ASP A 575 -31.43 21.26 -28.97
N GLU A 576 -31.69 22.03 -27.91
CA GLU A 576 -31.57 23.49 -27.89
C GLU A 576 -30.14 23.93 -28.26
N LEU A 577 -29.12 23.24 -27.74
CA LEU A 577 -27.72 23.51 -28.07
C LEU A 577 -27.35 23.21 -29.53
N THR A 578 -28.02 22.25 -30.17
CA THR A 578 -27.80 21.92 -31.59
C THR A 578 -28.58 22.83 -32.53
N ALA A 579 -29.79 23.26 -32.16
CA ALA A 579 -30.57 24.23 -32.92
C ALA A 579 -29.89 25.61 -33.01
N ALA A 580 -29.10 25.97 -32.00
CA ALA A 580 -28.40 27.25 -31.91
C ALA A 580 -27.09 27.34 -32.72
N GLY A 581 -26.63 26.25 -33.37
CA GLY A 581 -25.34 26.25 -34.08
C GLY A 581 -25.19 25.15 -35.12
N THR A 582 -25.12 25.56 -36.39
CA THR A 582 -24.78 24.81 -37.63
C THR A 582 -25.82 23.83 -38.20
N GLU A 583 -26.31 24.20 -39.39
CA GLU A 583 -26.88 23.31 -40.39
C GLU A 583 -25.89 22.16 -40.70
N GLY A 584 -26.36 20.90 -40.70
CA GLY A 584 -25.59 19.74 -41.20
C GLY A 584 -25.13 18.69 -40.17
N ARG A 585 -25.44 18.83 -38.87
CA ARG A 585 -25.25 17.75 -37.88
C ARG A 585 -26.59 17.06 -37.58
N GLY A 586 -26.58 15.73 -37.50
CA GLY A 586 -27.80 14.95 -37.22
C GLY A 586 -28.40 15.25 -35.85
N SER A 587 -29.68 14.87 -35.64
CA SER A 587 -30.39 15.08 -34.37
C SER A 587 -29.94 14.06 -33.30
N PRO A 588 -29.70 14.46 -32.03
CA PRO A 588 -29.42 13.50 -30.96
C PRO A 588 -30.65 12.68 -30.59
N HIS A 589 -30.47 11.39 -30.28
CA HIS A 589 -31.56 10.48 -29.87
C HIS A 589 -31.20 9.80 -28.56
N LEU A 590 -32.20 9.52 -27.72
CA LEU A 590 -32.07 8.81 -26.44
C LEU A 590 -32.65 7.40 -26.55
N HIS A 591 -31.85 6.39 -26.21
CA HIS A 591 -32.23 4.98 -26.21
C HIS A 591 -32.24 4.44 -24.78
N LEU A 592 -33.42 4.12 -24.26
CA LEU A 592 -33.60 3.56 -22.93
C LEU A 592 -33.72 2.03 -23.00
N LEU A 593 -32.69 1.34 -22.48
CA LEU A 593 -32.73 -0.08 -22.17
C LEU A 593 -33.17 -0.24 -20.71
N ALA A 594 -34.47 -0.44 -20.52
CA ALA A 594 -35.05 -0.41 -19.19
C ALA A 594 -35.74 -1.70 -18.79
N THR A 595 -35.38 -2.18 -17.60
CA THR A 595 -36.17 -3.13 -16.80
C THR A 595 -37.04 -2.36 -15.81
N ASP A 596 -37.93 -3.03 -15.07
CA ASP A 596 -38.81 -2.42 -14.05
C ASP A 596 -39.46 -1.09 -14.50
N ARG A 597 -40.68 -1.18 -15.03
CA ARG A 597 -41.36 -0.09 -15.74
C ARG A 597 -42.22 0.80 -14.84
N THR A 598 -41.87 0.93 -13.56
CA THR A 598 -42.64 1.70 -12.55
C THR A 598 -42.93 3.15 -12.99
N LEU A 599 -41.97 3.84 -13.60
CA LEU A 599 -42.10 5.23 -14.08
C LEU A 599 -42.43 5.34 -15.58
N GLU A 600 -42.83 4.26 -16.26
CA GLU A 600 -43.08 4.31 -17.72
C GLU A 600 -44.20 5.32 -18.08
N ARG A 601 -45.27 5.39 -17.27
CA ARG A 601 -46.37 6.35 -17.51
C ARG A 601 -45.89 7.80 -17.44
N ASP A 602 -45.12 8.14 -16.41
CA ASP A 602 -44.59 9.49 -16.22
C ASP A 602 -43.62 9.85 -17.35
N LEU A 603 -42.75 8.90 -17.73
CA LEU A 603 -41.81 9.05 -18.84
C LEU A 603 -42.53 9.33 -20.16
N ARG A 604 -43.53 8.52 -20.51
CA ARG A 604 -44.34 8.72 -21.74
C ARG A 604 -45.09 10.06 -21.72
N SER A 605 -45.60 10.47 -20.56
CA SER A 605 -46.29 11.75 -20.40
C SER A 605 -45.33 12.93 -20.62
N ARG A 606 -44.11 12.85 -20.10
CA ARG A 606 -43.06 13.87 -20.30
C ARG A 606 -42.62 13.97 -21.76
N ILE A 607 -42.54 12.84 -22.47
CA ILE A 607 -42.21 12.80 -23.90
C ILE A 607 -43.36 13.42 -24.71
N ALA A 608 -44.61 13.05 -24.45
CA ALA A 608 -45.78 13.55 -25.17
C ALA A 608 -46.02 15.07 -24.99
N ALA A 609 -45.53 15.65 -23.89
CA ALA A 609 -45.60 17.08 -23.63
C ALA A 609 -44.68 17.92 -24.53
N ASP A 610 -43.73 17.30 -25.23
CA ASP A 610 -42.75 17.97 -26.09
C ASP A 610 -42.68 17.28 -27.46
N PRO A 611 -43.35 17.85 -28.50
CA PRO A 611 -43.39 17.26 -29.83
C PRO A 611 -42.01 17.00 -30.45
N HIS A 612 -40.98 17.75 -30.04
CA HIS A 612 -39.61 17.58 -30.56
C HIS A 612 -38.92 16.32 -30.02
N LEU A 613 -39.45 15.70 -28.96
CA LEU A 613 -38.84 14.51 -28.32
C LEU A 613 -39.49 13.20 -28.75
N VAL A 614 -40.70 13.23 -29.32
CA VAL A 614 -41.53 12.04 -29.59
C VAL A 614 -40.80 11.01 -30.46
N ASP A 615 -40.16 11.44 -31.55
CA ASP A 615 -39.46 10.55 -32.48
C ASP A 615 -37.99 10.28 -32.08
N ARG A 616 -37.56 10.81 -30.94
CA ARG A 616 -36.15 10.84 -30.51
C ARG A 616 -35.89 10.14 -29.19
N VAL A 617 -36.94 9.79 -28.45
CA VAL A 617 -36.84 8.98 -27.23
C VAL A 617 -37.37 7.58 -27.50
N HIS A 618 -36.46 6.61 -27.53
CA HIS A 618 -36.72 5.22 -27.87
C HIS A 618 -36.71 4.37 -26.59
N LEU A 619 -37.88 3.94 -26.13
CA LEU A 619 -37.99 2.97 -25.02
C LEU A 619 -38.02 1.55 -25.60
N HIS A 620 -36.94 0.79 -25.39
CA HIS A 620 -36.78 -0.55 -25.94
C HIS A 620 -37.27 -1.63 -24.99
N ASP A 621 -37.49 -2.83 -25.54
CA ASP A 621 -37.74 -4.02 -24.74
C ASP A 621 -36.47 -4.49 -24.00
N PRO A 622 -36.61 -5.22 -22.87
CA PRO A 622 -35.46 -5.72 -22.13
C PRO A 622 -34.52 -6.55 -23.00
N VAL A 623 -33.24 -6.18 -22.99
CA VAL A 623 -32.19 -6.85 -23.76
C VAL A 623 -31.55 -7.94 -22.92
N ALA A 624 -31.34 -9.12 -23.52
CA ALA A 624 -30.65 -10.22 -22.87
C ALA A 624 -29.18 -9.86 -22.56
N PRO A 625 -28.59 -10.32 -21.45
CA PRO A 625 -27.22 -9.98 -21.07
C PRO A 625 -26.17 -10.19 -22.17
N GLY A 626 -26.29 -11.28 -22.94
CA GLY A 626 -25.36 -11.58 -24.04
C GLY A 626 -25.40 -10.59 -25.22
N ALA A 627 -26.49 -9.84 -25.38
CA ALA A 627 -26.63 -8.85 -26.45
C ALA A 627 -26.21 -7.43 -26.01
N MET A 628 -26.01 -7.18 -24.72
CA MET A 628 -25.75 -5.84 -24.18
C MET A 628 -24.51 -5.18 -24.79
N ALA A 629 -23.46 -5.94 -25.09
CA ALA A 629 -22.24 -5.41 -25.68
C ALA A 629 -22.47 -4.73 -27.05
N SER A 630 -23.37 -5.28 -27.89
CA SER A 630 -23.71 -4.68 -29.18
C SER A 630 -24.38 -3.32 -29.02
N TRP A 631 -25.20 -3.14 -27.97
CA TRP A 631 -25.88 -1.88 -27.69
C TRP A 631 -24.93 -0.79 -27.21
N TYR A 632 -24.01 -1.13 -26.29
CA TYR A 632 -22.98 -0.18 -25.86
C TYR A 632 -22.08 0.26 -27.02
N ARG A 633 -21.71 -0.66 -27.93
CA ARG A 633 -20.89 -0.32 -29.12
C ARG A 633 -21.62 0.52 -30.16
N ALA A 634 -22.93 0.36 -30.26
CA ALA A 634 -23.74 1.11 -31.22
C ALA A 634 -24.04 2.54 -30.76
N ALA A 635 -23.79 2.86 -29.49
CA ALA A 635 -24.01 4.18 -28.92
C ALA A 635 -22.76 5.07 -29.04
N ASP A 636 -22.97 6.39 -29.03
CA ASP A 636 -21.89 7.38 -29.00
C ASP A 636 -21.51 7.80 -27.57
N VAL A 637 -22.45 7.68 -26.62
CA VAL A 637 -22.27 8.03 -25.20
C VAL A 637 -23.26 7.28 -24.31
N LEU A 638 -22.85 6.88 -23.11
CA LEU A 638 -23.75 6.45 -22.04
C LEU A 638 -24.12 7.64 -21.14
N LEU A 639 -25.41 7.79 -20.86
CA LEU A 639 -25.94 8.76 -19.89
C LEU A 639 -26.48 8.04 -18.65
N SER A 640 -25.97 8.38 -17.47
CA SER A 640 -26.46 7.87 -16.17
C SER A 640 -26.99 9.00 -15.30
N THR A 641 -28.31 9.05 -15.10
CA THR A 641 -29.02 10.11 -14.38
C THR A 641 -29.37 9.74 -12.92
N SER A 642 -28.72 8.71 -12.36
CA SER A 642 -29.00 8.20 -11.01
C SER A 642 -29.02 9.30 -9.94
N ARG A 643 -29.97 9.19 -8.99
CA ARG A 643 -30.03 10.02 -7.76
C ARG A 643 -29.18 9.45 -6.63
N GLY A 644 -28.88 8.16 -6.72
CA GLY A 644 -28.05 7.42 -5.79
C GLY A 644 -27.65 6.11 -6.45
N GLU A 645 -26.41 5.69 -6.23
CA GLU A 645 -25.84 4.52 -6.88
C GLU A 645 -25.02 3.73 -5.87
N GLY A 646 -25.22 2.41 -5.84
CA GLY A 646 -24.35 1.48 -5.12
C GLY A 646 -23.09 1.26 -5.94
N SER A 647 -23.27 0.59 -7.07
CA SER A 647 -22.20 -0.12 -7.80
C SER A 647 -21.97 0.41 -9.22
N GLY A 648 -23.02 0.87 -9.91
CA GLY A 648 -22.87 1.47 -11.25
C GLY A 648 -22.56 0.50 -12.39
N TYR A 649 -23.16 -0.70 -12.43
CA TYR A 649 -22.90 -1.74 -13.45
C TYR A 649 -22.91 -1.22 -14.90
N ALA A 650 -23.91 -0.41 -15.30
CA ALA A 650 -23.96 0.13 -16.65
C ALA A 650 -22.74 1.01 -16.99
N VAL A 651 -22.25 1.77 -16.00
CA VAL A 651 -21.04 2.59 -16.15
C VAL A 651 -19.81 1.70 -16.29
N ILE A 652 -19.68 0.65 -15.47
CA ILE A 652 -18.58 -0.33 -15.56
C ILE A 652 -18.53 -0.98 -16.95
N GLU A 653 -19.68 -1.42 -17.47
CA GLU A 653 -19.79 -2.03 -18.80
C GLU A 653 -19.41 -1.05 -19.92
N ALA A 654 -19.92 0.18 -19.89
CA ALA A 654 -19.59 1.21 -20.87
C ALA A 654 -18.09 1.57 -20.86
N LEU A 655 -17.51 1.79 -19.68
CA LEU A 655 -16.08 2.09 -19.54
C LEU A 655 -15.21 0.94 -20.05
N THR A 656 -15.62 -0.31 -19.82
CA THR A 656 -14.92 -1.50 -20.32
C THR A 656 -14.88 -1.55 -21.85
N LEU A 657 -15.94 -1.09 -22.51
CA LEU A 657 -16.01 -1.00 -23.97
C LEU A 657 -15.46 0.31 -24.54
N GLY A 658 -14.96 1.21 -23.69
CA GLY A 658 -14.44 2.52 -24.10
C GLY A 658 -15.52 3.50 -24.56
N LEU A 659 -16.79 3.25 -24.24
CA LEU A 659 -17.90 4.16 -24.54
C LEU A 659 -17.79 5.38 -23.61
N PRO A 660 -17.78 6.62 -24.14
CA PRO A 660 -17.81 7.81 -23.31
C PRO A 660 -19.00 7.81 -22.34
N VAL A 661 -18.81 8.31 -21.12
CA VAL A 661 -19.87 8.29 -20.10
C VAL A 661 -20.09 9.65 -19.46
N VAL A 662 -21.34 10.13 -19.48
CA VAL A 662 -21.78 11.30 -18.73
C VAL A 662 -22.70 10.85 -17.62
N MET A 663 -22.39 11.19 -16.36
CA MET A 663 -23.14 10.66 -15.23
C MET A 663 -23.34 11.68 -14.10
N THR A 664 -24.41 11.52 -13.32
CA THR A 664 -24.66 12.36 -12.15
C THR A 664 -23.49 12.29 -11.19
N ASP A 665 -23.08 13.43 -10.65
CA ASP A 665 -21.99 13.55 -9.68
C ASP A 665 -22.35 12.87 -8.34
N LEU A 666 -21.95 11.59 -8.21
CA LEU A 666 -22.16 10.74 -7.04
C LEU A 666 -20.82 10.18 -6.54
N PRO A 667 -20.67 9.91 -5.23
CA PRO A 667 -19.42 9.34 -4.69
C PRO A 667 -18.94 8.05 -5.40
N SER A 668 -19.86 7.13 -5.70
CA SER A 668 -19.53 5.89 -6.42
C SER A 668 -19.14 6.16 -7.88
N HIS A 669 -19.83 7.07 -8.56
CA HIS A 669 -19.48 7.50 -9.91
C HIS A 669 -18.08 8.12 -9.98
N ARG A 670 -17.75 9.05 -9.06
CA ARG A 670 -16.40 9.64 -8.95
C ARG A 670 -15.30 8.59 -8.85
N ARG A 671 -15.54 7.51 -8.08
CA ARG A 671 -14.59 6.40 -7.99
C ARG A 671 -14.40 5.71 -9.34
N LEU A 672 -15.50 5.37 -10.02
CA LEU A 672 -15.48 4.59 -11.26
C LEU A 672 -14.76 5.32 -12.40
N VAL A 673 -14.78 6.66 -12.40
CA VAL A 673 -14.20 7.50 -13.45
C VAL A 673 -12.88 8.16 -13.04
N GLU A 674 -12.29 7.76 -11.92
CA GLU A 674 -11.02 8.32 -11.47
C GLU A 674 -9.91 8.03 -12.50
N GLY A 675 -9.37 9.10 -13.10
CA GLY A 675 -8.39 9.00 -14.18
C GLY A 675 -8.97 8.61 -15.55
N ALA A 676 -10.29 8.66 -15.74
CA ALA A 676 -10.96 8.34 -17.01
C ALA A 676 -11.15 9.60 -17.88
N PRO A 677 -10.37 9.81 -18.96
CA PRO A 677 -10.53 10.97 -19.84
C PRO A 677 -11.82 10.92 -20.68
N SER A 678 -12.43 9.74 -20.82
CA SER A 678 -13.67 9.48 -21.55
C SER A 678 -14.93 9.61 -20.69
N ALA A 679 -14.85 10.23 -19.50
CA ALA A 679 -16.00 10.42 -18.64
C ALA A 679 -16.14 11.86 -18.13
N ASP A 680 -17.38 12.27 -17.85
CA ASP A 680 -17.67 13.56 -17.21
C ASP A 680 -18.82 13.46 -16.20
N LEU A 681 -18.80 14.35 -15.22
CA LEU A 681 -19.75 14.41 -14.11
C LEU A 681 -20.56 15.69 -14.19
N PHE A 682 -21.88 15.58 -14.01
CA PHE A 682 -22.77 16.75 -13.92
C PHE A 682 -23.54 16.75 -12.61
N ARG A 683 -23.87 17.95 -12.11
CA ARG A 683 -24.66 18.07 -10.88
C ARG A 683 -26.08 17.60 -11.13
N ARG A 684 -26.66 16.93 -10.14
CA ARG A 684 -28.07 16.51 -10.21
C ARG A 684 -28.99 17.72 -10.44
N GLY A 685 -29.85 17.62 -11.46
CA GLY A 685 -30.77 18.68 -11.87
C GLY A 685 -30.18 19.67 -12.89
N ASP A 686 -28.92 19.50 -13.30
CA ASP A 686 -28.25 20.36 -14.28
C ASP A 686 -28.19 19.67 -15.65
N ALA A 687 -29.34 19.64 -16.33
CA ALA A 687 -29.48 18.99 -17.63
C ALA A 687 -28.62 19.68 -18.72
N ALA A 688 -28.47 21.00 -18.63
CA ALA A 688 -27.64 21.78 -19.55
C ALA A 688 -26.15 21.43 -19.44
N ALA A 689 -25.61 21.28 -18.22
CA ALA A 689 -24.23 20.85 -18.04
C ALA A 689 -23.99 19.43 -18.61
N ALA A 690 -24.94 18.52 -18.40
CA ALA A 690 -24.86 17.18 -18.98
C ALA A 690 -24.86 17.22 -20.52
N ALA A 691 -25.72 18.05 -21.13
CA ALA A 691 -25.77 18.22 -22.58
C ALA A 691 -24.46 18.79 -23.14
N VAL A 692 -23.87 19.79 -22.49
CA VAL A 692 -22.54 20.34 -22.87
C VAL A 692 -21.46 19.26 -22.77
N ALA A 693 -21.46 18.45 -21.70
CA ALA A 693 -20.52 17.36 -21.50
C ALA A 693 -20.65 16.29 -22.60
N ILE A 694 -21.87 15.87 -22.94
CA ILE A 694 -22.15 14.94 -24.03
C ILE A 694 -21.57 15.48 -25.34
N ARG A 695 -21.90 16.72 -25.69
CA ARG A 695 -21.42 17.35 -26.93
C ARG A 695 -19.89 17.37 -26.99
N ARG A 696 -19.23 17.70 -25.87
CA ARG A 696 -17.77 17.75 -25.77
C ARG A 696 -17.14 16.37 -25.97
N LEU A 697 -17.60 15.35 -25.24
CA LEU A 697 -17.03 14.00 -25.29
C LEU A 697 -17.25 13.34 -26.66
N VAL A 698 -18.47 13.48 -27.22
CA VAL A 698 -18.79 12.95 -28.55
C VAL A 698 -17.95 13.62 -29.64
N ALA A 699 -17.73 14.94 -29.55
CA ALA A 699 -16.89 15.65 -30.52
C ALA A 699 -15.40 15.30 -30.40
N ALA A 700 -14.90 15.15 -29.17
CA ALA A 700 -13.49 14.84 -28.94
C ALA A 700 -13.12 13.39 -29.30
N ARG A 701 -14.08 12.45 -29.23
CA ARG A 701 -13.87 11.00 -29.37
C ARG A 701 -12.59 10.53 -28.67
N PRO A 702 -12.40 10.86 -27.37
CA PRO A 702 -11.16 10.58 -26.69
C PRO A 702 -10.93 9.06 -26.68
N GLY A 703 -9.85 8.61 -27.34
CA GLY A 703 -9.40 7.23 -27.26
C GLY A 703 -8.83 6.97 -25.86
N GLY A 704 -9.29 5.90 -25.21
CA GLY A 704 -8.80 5.50 -23.89
C GLY A 704 -9.91 4.91 -23.04
N SER A 705 -9.71 3.67 -22.59
CA SER A 705 -10.63 3.00 -21.68
C SER A 705 -10.20 3.24 -20.24
N ALA A 706 -11.16 3.56 -19.37
CA ALA A 706 -10.99 3.52 -17.91
C ALA A 706 -10.98 2.08 -17.35
N ALA A 707 -10.86 1.06 -18.22
CA ALA A 707 -10.93 -0.35 -17.87
C ALA A 707 -10.00 -0.73 -16.71
N SER A 708 -8.87 -0.03 -16.50
CA SER A 708 -7.93 -0.40 -15.45
C SER A 708 -8.53 -0.35 -14.04
N VAL A 709 -9.46 0.56 -13.73
CA VAL A 709 -10.06 0.69 -12.38
C VAL A 709 -11.21 -0.29 -12.14
N VAL A 710 -11.93 -0.64 -13.21
CA VAL A 710 -13.15 -1.47 -13.17
C VAL A 710 -12.94 -2.88 -13.74
N ALA A 711 -11.70 -3.28 -14.06
CA ALA A 711 -11.38 -4.64 -14.49
C ALA A 711 -11.30 -5.60 -13.30
N TRP A 712 -11.54 -6.88 -13.56
CA TRP A 712 -11.48 -7.93 -12.53
C TRP A 712 -10.17 -7.95 -11.73
N PRO A 713 -8.97 -7.83 -12.33
CA PRO A 713 -7.72 -7.75 -11.56
C PRO A 713 -7.70 -6.60 -10.54
N ALA A 714 -8.19 -5.42 -10.93
CA ALA A 714 -8.25 -4.26 -10.03
C ALA A 714 -9.29 -4.43 -8.92
N VAL A 715 -10.41 -5.10 -9.20
CA VAL A 715 -11.41 -5.45 -8.18
C VAL A 715 -10.81 -6.45 -7.18
N VAL A 716 -10.04 -7.43 -7.65
CA VAL A 716 -9.33 -8.38 -6.78
C VAL A 716 -8.29 -7.66 -5.93
N ASP A 717 -7.49 -6.75 -6.49
CA ASP A 717 -6.53 -5.93 -5.73
C ASP A 717 -7.21 -5.15 -4.60
N GLN A 718 -8.35 -4.52 -4.90
CA GLN A 718 -9.14 -3.75 -3.92
C GLN A 718 -9.69 -4.66 -2.81
N LEU A 719 -10.22 -5.84 -3.17
CA LEU A 719 -10.73 -6.82 -2.21
C LEU A 719 -9.63 -7.36 -1.30
N VAL A 720 -8.51 -7.81 -1.87
CA VAL A 720 -7.35 -8.35 -1.12
C VAL A 720 -6.76 -7.26 -0.22
N GLY A 721 -6.69 -6.02 -0.70
CA GLY A 721 -6.28 -4.87 0.11
C GLY A 721 -7.20 -4.65 1.31
N ALA A 722 -8.53 -4.64 1.09
CA ALA A 722 -9.51 -4.48 2.16
C ALA A 722 -9.46 -5.63 3.18
N TRP A 723 -9.31 -6.87 2.74
CA TRP A 723 -9.15 -8.04 3.61
C TRP A 723 -7.87 -7.98 4.44
N SER A 724 -6.76 -7.58 3.83
CA SER A 724 -5.46 -7.43 4.50
C SER A 724 -5.48 -6.34 5.57
N ILE A 725 -6.20 -5.23 5.32
CA ILE A 725 -6.46 -4.20 6.34
C ILE A 725 -7.18 -4.84 7.53
N GLY A 726 -8.22 -5.65 7.28
CA GLY A 726 -8.96 -6.35 8.33
C GLY A 726 -8.06 -7.22 9.20
N VAL A 727 -7.30 -8.14 8.58
CA VAL A 727 -6.39 -9.05 9.28
C VAL A 727 -5.36 -8.29 10.11
N THR A 728 -4.72 -7.26 9.52
CA THR A 728 -3.72 -6.44 10.21
C THR A 728 -4.28 -5.77 11.46
N ARG A 729 -5.52 -5.29 11.40
CA ARG A 729 -6.20 -4.66 12.55
C ARG A 729 -6.50 -5.65 13.66
N CYS A 730 -6.94 -6.87 13.31
CA CYS A 730 -7.18 -7.94 14.27
C CYS A 730 -5.88 -8.35 14.98
N LEU A 731 -4.76 -8.45 14.26
CA LEU A 731 -3.45 -8.78 14.84
C LEU A 731 -2.92 -7.70 15.79
N ARG A 732 -3.14 -6.41 15.50
CA ARG A 732 -2.80 -5.30 16.42
C ARG A 732 -3.63 -5.34 17.71
N GLY A 733 -4.91 -5.74 17.62
CA GLY A 733 -5.81 -5.83 18.77
C GLY A 733 -5.52 -6.99 19.75
N VAL A 734 -4.81 -8.03 19.30
CA VAL A 734 -4.44 -9.20 20.13
C VAL A 734 -3.18 -8.94 20.96
N ARG A 735 -2.31 -8.02 20.56
CA ARG A 735 -1.07 -7.68 21.31
C ARG A 735 -1.24 -6.57 22.37
N LEU A 736 -2.40 -5.92 22.41
CA LEU A 736 -2.72 -4.81 23.33
C LEU A 736 -3.58 -5.22 24.54
N ARG A 737 -3.76 -6.52 24.82
CA ARG A 737 -4.49 -7.02 25.99
C ARG A 737 -3.68 -8.01 26.80
#